data_AF-A0A537A5S1-F1
#
_entry.id   AF-A0A537A5S1-F1
#
_cell.length_a   1.000
_cell.length_b   1.000
_cell.length_c   1.000
_cell.angle_alpha   90.00
_cell.angle_beta   90.00
_cell.angle_gamma   90.00
#
_symmetry.space_group_name_H-M   'P 1'
#
loop_
_entity.id
_entity.type
_entity.pdbx_description
1 polymer ?
#
loop_
_entity_poly.entity_id
_entity_poly.type
_entity_poly.pdbx_seq_one_letter_code
_entity_poly.pdbx_strand_id
1 'polypeptide(L)'
;MIDSPMSPSDVRSWCTPREADLGLRRIGNSAGLGISVVPSGSVFAIEHRSDSGAILVNQVLASPIDGGIGRILLRAGGASPNNIEAIGPRANIRLGGADDRIVWEGVTSGIRHRVTLRVLPDKTAWLWNVEATNASEVAVPIDSILVQDLGLGVRAFVTNNEAYASQYIDHHIARHARYGPTVMSRQNLAQDGKHPWVMHGCLDGASAFATDAMQLFGPRYRDTDGIGLAFGTRLADRRLQHEAACAAIQSLPITLEPRASASWRFFALYEPNHPAASADGDLTRLDSVAWPDRDDIELTTREVPRSVAQDAPSNEVVPLNGDELAQRYPDRFLEEFNDARLLSFFTPDASHNRHVVLRDKERIVTRRHGALLRSGKAMLPDESTLCATCWMHGVFAAQLTIGNTSFHKLFSVSRDPYNIMRASGLRALIDTGNGWRLLTIPSAFEMGLGDCRWIYGLADRVITVRAIASGDDPAMRWRISNDGAPCRLLVYGNLVLGERDFEHAGRVVADSSNRRFTFQPDPASLWGQRYPDATYHLVTSTANAVDAIGGDELLYADRAAGSGTHAAIRTLPTQEFCFAVVGSLTDSAEAARLASKYEHAREDMDLLAGATKFWTSVTRGSRIVGEGAEAAALDASLPWLAHDAMIHLTVPHGLEQTTGAAWGTRDVCQGPVEFFLTLEHDEPVKQILRIVFAQQYAERGDWPQWFMLEPYSSIQDAHSHGDVIVWPLKALNDYLEATNDLAFLDETA
;
A
#
# COMPACT_ATOMS: atom_id res chain seq x y z
N MET A 1 -8.39 -10.24 -55.95
CA MET A 1 -7.45 -9.88 -54.87
C MET A 1 -8.26 -9.94 -53.59
N ILE A 2 -8.06 -11.02 -52.84
CA ILE A 2 -8.74 -11.27 -51.57
C ILE A 2 -7.77 -10.76 -50.50
N ASP A 3 -8.24 -9.83 -49.68
CA ASP A 3 -7.49 -9.25 -48.57
C ASP A 3 -7.13 -10.36 -47.56
N SER A 4 -5.84 -10.49 -47.29
CA SER A 4 -5.32 -11.26 -46.17
C SER A 4 -5.73 -10.59 -44.85
N PRO A 5 -6.14 -11.35 -43.82
CA PRO A 5 -6.35 -10.81 -42.49
C PRO A 5 -5.01 -10.32 -41.93
N MET A 6 -4.95 -9.05 -41.51
CA MET A 6 -3.80 -8.51 -40.78
C MET A 6 -3.56 -9.35 -39.52
N SER A 7 -2.33 -9.81 -39.32
CA SER A 7 -1.89 -10.39 -38.06
C SER A 7 -2.13 -9.38 -36.92
N PRO A 8 -2.65 -9.80 -35.74
CA PRO A 8 -2.71 -8.91 -34.58
C PRO A 8 -1.30 -8.39 -34.29
N SER A 9 -1.15 -7.09 -34.03
CA SER A 9 0.17 -6.53 -33.73
C SER A 9 0.70 -7.13 -32.43
N ASP A 10 1.91 -7.69 -32.46
CA ASP A 10 2.57 -8.26 -31.27
C ASP A 10 2.89 -7.22 -30.17
N VAL A 11 2.70 -5.94 -30.49
CA VAL A 11 2.90 -4.81 -29.59
C VAL A 11 1.54 -4.21 -29.22
N ARG A 12 1.29 -4.07 -27.92
CA ARG A 12 0.14 -3.36 -27.36
C ARG A 12 0.61 -2.13 -26.60
N SER A 13 -0.15 -1.04 -26.66
CA SER A 13 0.12 0.16 -25.87
C SER A 13 -1.16 0.71 -25.24
N TRP A 14 -1.03 1.27 -24.04
CA TRP A 14 -2.09 2.00 -23.33
C TRP A 14 -1.46 3.06 -22.42
N CYS A 15 -2.28 3.92 -21.81
CA CYS A 15 -1.84 4.81 -20.75
C CYS A 15 -2.43 4.38 -19.40
N THR A 16 -1.71 4.62 -18.30
CA THR A 16 -2.30 4.54 -16.96
C THR A 16 -3.53 5.45 -16.91
N PRO A 17 -4.64 5.02 -16.28
CA PRO A 17 -5.87 5.80 -16.30
C PRO A 17 -5.75 7.00 -15.37
N ARG A 18 -6.40 8.10 -15.73
CA ARG A 18 -6.78 9.15 -14.78
C ARG A 18 -8.10 8.76 -14.11
N GLU A 19 -8.48 9.44 -13.02
CA GLU A 19 -9.75 9.15 -12.33
C GLU A 19 -10.96 9.16 -13.29
N ALA A 20 -10.96 10.07 -14.26
CA ALA A 20 -12.04 10.19 -15.25
C ALA A 20 -12.17 8.95 -16.15
N ASP A 21 -11.10 8.16 -16.30
CA ASP A 21 -11.04 7.00 -17.20
C ASP A 21 -11.49 5.70 -16.51
N LEU A 22 -11.72 5.72 -15.19
CA LEU A 22 -12.02 4.53 -14.39
C LEU A 22 -13.47 4.01 -14.55
N GLY A 23 -14.31 4.68 -15.34
CA GLY A 23 -15.71 4.29 -15.53
C GLY A 23 -16.54 4.37 -14.24
N LEU A 24 -16.20 5.32 -13.35
CA LEU A 24 -16.86 5.45 -12.05
C LEU A 24 -18.34 5.77 -12.20
N ARG A 25 -19.18 5.01 -11.50
CA ARG A 25 -20.58 5.40 -11.26
C ARG A 25 -20.60 6.43 -10.15
N ARG A 26 -21.24 7.58 -10.38
CA ARG A 26 -21.32 8.68 -9.41
C ARG A 26 -22.77 8.99 -9.05
N ILE A 27 -23.02 9.24 -7.77
CA ILE A 27 -24.25 9.83 -7.24
C ILE A 27 -23.87 11.09 -6.47
N GLY A 28 -24.76 12.07 -6.39
CA GLY A 28 -24.49 13.31 -5.67
C GLY A 28 -25.74 14.11 -5.38
N ASN A 29 -25.60 15.17 -4.58
CA ASN A 29 -26.72 15.98 -4.14
C ASN A 29 -26.41 17.48 -4.18
N SER A 30 -27.43 18.29 -3.88
CA SER A 30 -27.33 19.76 -3.88
C SER A 30 -26.51 20.33 -2.72
N ALA A 31 -26.25 19.52 -1.68
CA ALA A 31 -25.45 19.89 -0.52
C ALA A 31 -23.95 19.63 -0.73
N GLY A 32 -23.52 19.27 -1.95
CA GLY A 32 -22.11 19.08 -2.29
C GLY A 32 -21.55 17.69 -1.97
N LEU A 33 -22.37 16.77 -1.45
CA LEU A 33 -21.96 15.37 -1.23
C LEU A 33 -21.94 14.61 -2.56
N GLY A 34 -20.89 13.85 -2.80
CA GLY A 34 -20.75 12.94 -3.93
C GLY A 34 -20.19 11.60 -3.49
N ILE A 35 -20.71 10.51 -4.06
CA ILE A 35 -20.19 9.16 -3.85
C ILE A 35 -19.94 8.52 -5.21
N SER A 36 -18.78 7.90 -5.33
CA SER A 36 -18.35 7.20 -6.54
C SER A 36 -18.03 5.74 -6.25
N VAL A 37 -18.34 4.87 -7.21
CA VAL A 37 -18.20 3.41 -7.12
C VAL A 37 -17.46 2.92 -8.37
N VAL A 38 -16.44 2.08 -8.19
CA VAL A 38 -15.73 1.43 -9.31
C VAL A 38 -16.63 0.38 -9.98
N PRO A 39 -16.38 0.01 -11.24
CA PRO A 39 -17.18 -1.00 -11.94
C PRO A 39 -17.32 -2.35 -11.21
N SER A 40 -16.34 -2.74 -10.39
CA SER A 40 -16.38 -3.95 -9.55
C SER A 40 -17.32 -3.84 -8.34
N GLY A 41 -17.95 -2.68 -8.12
CA GLY A 41 -18.95 -2.47 -7.07
C GLY A 41 -18.38 -1.95 -5.75
N SER A 42 -17.07 -1.74 -5.61
CA SER A 42 -16.51 -1.12 -4.39
C SER A 42 -16.68 0.39 -4.38
N VAL A 43 -16.92 0.99 -3.21
CA VAL A 43 -16.95 2.45 -3.05
C VAL A 43 -15.55 3.01 -3.30
N PHE A 44 -15.42 3.85 -4.32
CA PHE A 44 -14.16 4.50 -4.70
C PHE A 44 -13.85 5.67 -3.80
N ALA A 45 -14.75 6.65 -3.75
CA ALA A 45 -14.60 7.86 -2.96
C ALA A 45 -15.96 8.38 -2.50
N ILE A 46 -16.02 8.82 -1.24
CA ILE A 46 -17.07 9.66 -0.65
C ILE A 46 -16.43 11.03 -0.45
N GLU A 47 -17.00 12.06 -1.07
CA GLU A 47 -16.42 13.39 -1.08
C GLU A 47 -17.47 14.45 -0.80
N HIS A 48 -17.05 15.51 -0.12
CA HIS A 48 -17.84 16.73 -0.02
C HIS A 48 -17.13 17.87 -0.75
N ARG A 49 -17.81 18.46 -1.74
CA ARG A 49 -17.31 19.56 -2.55
C ARG A 49 -17.94 20.87 -2.09
N SER A 50 -17.11 21.88 -1.93
CA SER A 50 -17.49 23.25 -1.59
C SER A 50 -16.64 24.24 -2.38
N ASP A 51 -16.94 25.53 -2.23
CA ASP A 51 -16.15 26.61 -2.85
C ASP A 51 -14.66 26.57 -2.44
N SER A 52 -14.35 26.04 -1.26
CA SER A 52 -12.97 25.91 -0.76
C SER A 52 -12.26 24.64 -1.24
N GLY A 53 -12.91 23.78 -2.02
CA GLY A 53 -12.35 22.53 -2.50
C GLY A 53 -13.12 21.28 -2.05
N ALA A 54 -12.50 20.12 -2.27
CA ALA A 54 -13.08 18.81 -1.98
C ALA A 54 -12.42 18.16 -0.76
N ILE A 55 -13.23 17.68 0.17
CA ILE A 55 -12.79 16.86 1.30
C ILE A 55 -13.13 15.40 1.01
N LEU A 56 -12.13 14.54 1.08
CA LEU A 56 -12.29 13.10 1.02
C LEU A 56 -12.71 12.58 2.39
N VAL A 57 -13.85 11.89 2.45
CA VAL A 57 -14.38 11.31 3.69
C VAL A 57 -13.72 9.98 4.00
N ASN A 58 -13.60 9.08 3.02
CA ASN A 58 -12.92 7.80 3.18
C ASN A 58 -11.39 7.96 3.22
N GLN A 59 -10.70 6.93 3.70
CA GLN A 59 -9.25 6.95 3.90
C GLN A 59 -8.51 6.59 2.61
N VAL A 60 -8.93 5.51 1.94
CA VAL A 60 -8.27 4.99 0.73
C VAL A 60 -9.21 4.97 -0.46
N LEU A 61 -8.68 5.30 -1.64
CA LEU A 61 -9.41 5.12 -2.90
C LEU A 61 -9.46 3.63 -3.25
N ALA A 62 -10.64 3.11 -3.61
CA ALA A 62 -10.73 1.71 -4.02
C ALA A 62 -9.94 1.43 -5.31
N SER A 63 -9.24 0.30 -5.34
CA SER A 63 -8.65 -0.23 -6.56
C SER A 63 -9.76 -0.72 -7.52
N PRO A 64 -9.71 -0.40 -8.82
CA PRO A 64 -10.61 -0.99 -9.81
C PRO A 64 -10.52 -2.53 -9.90
N ILE A 65 -9.35 -3.08 -9.54
CA ILE A 65 -9.04 -4.50 -9.65
C ILE A 65 -9.43 -5.28 -8.39
N ASP A 66 -9.22 -4.71 -7.21
CA ASP A 66 -9.41 -5.43 -5.95
C ASP A 66 -10.53 -4.85 -5.07
N GLY A 67 -10.68 -3.52 -5.04
CA GLY A 67 -11.64 -2.83 -4.18
C GLY A 67 -10.97 -2.00 -3.09
N GLY A 68 -11.69 -1.74 -2.00
CA GLY A 68 -11.24 -0.89 -0.89
C GLY A 68 -11.53 -1.48 0.49
N ILE A 69 -11.34 -0.68 1.54
CA ILE A 69 -11.54 -1.11 2.93
C ILE A 69 -13.03 -1.19 3.28
N GLY A 70 -13.80 -0.16 2.90
CA GLY A 70 -15.23 -0.04 3.20
C GLY A 70 -16.06 -1.23 2.72
N ARG A 71 -16.97 -1.70 3.58
CA ARG A 71 -17.80 -2.90 3.33
C ARG A 71 -19.07 -2.94 4.19
N ILE A 72 -20.00 -3.78 3.75
CA ILE A 72 -21.15 -4.19 4.54
C ILE A 72 -21.14 -5.70 4.65
N LEU A 73 -21.14 -6.18 5.89
CA LEU A 73 -21.17 -7.60 6.21
C LEU A 73 -22.56 -8.00 6.72
N LEU A 74 -22.99 -9.19 6.35
CA LEU A 74 -24.09 -9.91 6.97
C LEU A 74 -23.53 -11.17 7.63
N ARG A 75 -23.71 -11.33 8.93
CA ARG A 75 -23.20 -12.51 9.65
C ARG A 75 -24.33 -13.46 9.95
N ALA A 76 -24.43 -14.52 9.18
CA ALA A 76 -25.39 -15.59 9.43
C ALA A 76 -24.81 -16.56 10.47
N GLY A 77 -25.59 -16.90 11.49
CA GLY A 77 -25.25 -17.94 12.46
C GLY A 77 -25.89 -19.30 12.12
N GLY A 78 -26.15 -20.11 13.14
CA GLY A 78 -26.74 -21.44 12.99
C GLY A 78 -25.70 -22.53 12.81
N ALA A 79 -26.09 -23.65 12.16
CA ALA A 79 -25.24 -24.83 12.00
C ALA A 79 -24.03 -24.62 11.06
N SER A 80 -24.07 -23.60 10.20
CA SER A 80 -22.97 -23.25 9.31
C SER A 80 -22.81 -21.73 9.28
N PRO A 81 -22.19 -21.14 10.33
CA PRO A 81 -22.00 -19.70 10.41
C PRO A 81 -21.18 -19.19 9.23
N ASN A 82 -21.58 -18.04 8.68
CA ASN A 82 -20.90 -17.43 7.55
C ASN A 82 -20.94 -15.90 7.63
N ASN A 83 -19.83 -15.28 7.20
CA ASN A 83 -19.73 -13.84 6.99
C ASN A 83 -19.89 -13.55 5.50
N ILE A 84 -21.04 -12.98 5.14
CA ILE A 84 -21.40 -12.64 3.77
C ILE A 84 -21.01 -11.18 3.52
N GLU A 85 -20.12 -10.93 2.56
CA GLU A 85 -19.87 -9.57 2.08
C GLU A 85 -20.99 -9.16 1.12
N ALA A 86 -21.93 -8.34 1.61
CA ALA A 86 -22.99 -7.78 0.78
C ALA A 86 -22.45 -6.62 -0.09
N ILE A 87 -21.43 -5.92 0.42
CA ILE A 87 -20.57 -4.98 -0.29
C ILE A 87 -19.15 -5.23 0.18
N GLY A 88 -18.20 -5.27 -0.74
CA GLY A 88 -16.78 -5.44 -0.45
C GLY A 88 -16.05 -6.13 -1.60
N PRO A 89 -14.71 -6.24 -1.53
CA PRO A 89 -13.89 -6.93 -2.53
C PRO A 89 -14.39 -8.34 -2.90
N ARG A 90 -14.90 -9.11 -1.94
CA ARG A 90 -15.33 -10.50 -2.16
C ARG A 90 -16.82 -10.65 -2.44
N ALA A 91 -17.56 -9.55 -2.53
CA ALA A 91 -18.99 -9.58 -2.78
C ALA A 91 -19.29 -10.02 -4.23
N ASN A 92 -19.94 -11.18 -4.40
CA ASN A 92 -20.44 -11.61 -5.70
C ASN A 92 -21.83 -11.03 -5.93
N ILE A 93 -21.89 -9.90 -6.63
CA ILE A 93 -23.07 -9.04 -6.68
C ILE A 93 -23.43 -8.59 -8.09
N ARG A 94 -24.65 -8.08 -8.21
CA ARG A 94 -25.13 -7.27 -9.32
C ARG A 94 -25.27 -5.83 -8.86
N LEU A 95 -24.86 -4.88 -9.70
CA LEU A 95 -24.86 -3.46 -9.43
C LEU A 95 -25.90 -2.74 -10.29
N GLY A 96 -26.68 -1.85 -9.68
CA GLY A 96 -27.58 -0.90 -10.35
C GLY A 96 -27.41 0.48 -9.75
N GLY A 97 -27.94 1.52 -10.41
CA GLY A 97 -27.90 2.86 -9.85
C GLY A 97 -28.81 3.84 -10.58
N ALA A 98 -29.16 4.90 -9.86
CA ALA A 98 -29.86 6.09 -10.32
C ALA A 98 -29.02 7.33 -9.91
N ASP A 99 -29.57 8.53 -10.04
CA ASP A 99 -28.84 9.78 -9.75
C ASP A 99 -28.54 9.97 -8.25
N ASP A 100 -29.41 9.46 -7.37
CA ASP A 100 -29.34 9.64 -5.92
C ASP A 100 -28.94 8.37 -5.14
N ARG A 101 -28.83 7.22 -5.82
CA ARG A 101 -28.58 5.94 -5.15
C ARG A 101 -27.90 4.88 -6.01
N ILE A 102 -27.26 3.94 -5.33
CA ILE A 102 -26.61 2.76 -5.90
C ILE A 102 -27.14 1.53 -5.16
N VAL A 103 -27.35 0.43 -5.91
CA VAL A 103 -27.93 -0.81 -5.39
C VAL A 103 -27.02 -1.98 -5.70
N TRP A 104 -26.77 -2.81 -4.69
CA TRP A 104 -26.07 -4.09 -4.79
C TRP A 104 -27.05 -5.22 -4.47
N GLU A 105 -27.11 -6.24 -5.31
CA GLU A 105 -27.94 -7.42 -5.09
C GLU A 105 -27.09 -8.69 -5.19
N GLY A 106 -27.34 -9.66 -4.32
CA GLY A 106 -26.67 -10.95 -4.39
C GLY A 106 -27.38 -12.02 -3.58
N VAL A 107 -26.89 -13.24 -3.73
CA VAL A 107 -27.36 -14.41 -2.97
C VAL A 107 -26.14 -15.21 -2.54
N THR A 108 -25.95 -15.36 -1.23
CA THR A 108 -24.85 -16.13 -0.66
C THR A 108 -25.37 -17.00 0.47
N SER A 109 -25.02 -18.29 0.46
CA SER A 109 -25.39 -19.26 1.52
C SER A 109 -26.90 -19.27 1.87
N GLY A 110 -27.77 -19.12 0.87
CA GLY A 110 -29.23 -19.12 1.07
C GLY A 110 -29.81 -17.81 1.62
N ILE A 111 -29.01 -16.76 1.76
CA ILE A 111 -29.47 -15.40 2.10
C ILE A 111 -29.43 -14.56 0.82
N ARG A 112 -30.59 -14.09 0.37
CA ARG A 112 -30.66 -13.03 -0.64
C ARG A 112 -30.49 -11.70 0.07
N HIS A 113 -29.62 -10.84 -0.44
CA HIS A 113 -29.41 -9.51 0.12
C HIS A 113 -29.52 -8.43 -0.95
N ARG A 114 -30.02 -7.28 -0.53
CA ARG A 114 -30.05 -6.06 -1.31
C ARG A 114 -29.53 -4.93 -0.44
N VAL A 115 -28.52 -4.21 -0.91
CA VAL A 115 -28.01 -3.02 -0.24
C VAL A 115 -28.28 -1.81 -1.11
N THR A 116 -28.88 -0.78 -0.56
CA THR A 116 -29.08 0.51 -1.22
C THR A 116 -28.28 1.59 -0.48
N LEU A 117 -27.33 2.20 -1.19
CA LEU A 117 -26.67 3.44 -0.76
C LEU A 117 -27.41 4.62 -1.36
N ARG A 118 -27.86 5.56 -0.54
CA ARG A 118 -28.58 6.75 -0.99
C ARG A 118 -28.00 8.02 -0.37
N VAL A 119 -27.78 9.05 -1.19
CA VAL A 119 -27.51 10.41 -0.70
C VAL A 119 -28.82 11.16 -0.48
N LEU A 120 -28.94 11.93 0.61
CA LEU A 120 -30.13 12.74 0.85
C LEU A 120 -30.11 14.01 -0.03
N PRO A 121 -31.24 14.49 -0.59
CA PRO A 121 -31.20 15.52 -1.64
C PRO A 121 -30.58 16.87 -1.27
N ASP A 122 -30.78 17.32 -0.02
CA ASP A 122 -30.44 18.66 0.48
C ASP A 122 -29.62 18.61 1.79
N LYS A 123 -29.07 17.44 2.13
CA LYS A 123 -28.27 17.22 3.35
C LYS A 123 -26.94 16.56 3.01
N THR A 124 -25.91 16.89 3.76
CA THR A 124 -24.62 16.18 3.75
C THR A 124 -24.72 14.86 4.53
N ALA A 125 -25.69 14.02 4.17
CA ALA A 125 -25.99 12.77 4.83
C ALA A 125 -26.31 11.68 3.80
N TRP A 126 -25.95 10.44 4.12
CA TRP A 126 -26.27 9.27 3.31
C TRP A 126 -26.73 8.10 4.16
N LEU A 127 -27.45 7.18 3.52
CA LEU A 127 -28.04 6.02 4.15
C LEU A 127 -27.61 4.74 3.42
N TRP A 128 -27.24 3.74 4.20
CA TRP A 128 -27.11 2.35 3.77
C TRP A 128 -28.33 1.57 4.27
N ASN A 129 -29.22 1.19 3.36
CA ASN A 129 -30.33 0.28 3.67
C ASN A 129 -29.93 -1.15 3.27
N VAL A 130 -29.77 -2.04 4.24
CA VAL A 130 -29.31 -3.42 4.07
C VAL A 130 -30.50 -4.35 4.29
N GLU A 131 -31.02 -4.94 3.23
CA GLU A 131 -32.13 -5.88 3.25
C GLU A 131 -31.61 -7.31 3.10
N ALA A 132 -32.14 -8.23 3.89
CA ALA A 132 -31.83 -9.66 3.81
C ALA A 132 -33.10 -10.49 3.86
N THR A 133 -33.20 -11.48 2.96
CA THR A 133 -34.29 -12.45 2.90
C THR A 133 -33.73 -13.86 3.06
N ASN A 134 -34.29 -14.63 3.99
CA ASN A 134 -33.95 -16.03 4.16
C ASN A 134 -34.61 -16.87 3.06
N ALA A 135 -33.82 -17.36 2.11
CA ALA A 135 -34.30 -18.21 1.02
C ALA A 135 -34.32 -19.71 1.38
N SER A 136 -33.93 -20.07 2.61
CA SER A 136 -33.93 -21.44 3.12
C SER A 136 -35.21 -21.78 3.90
N GLU A 137 -35.32 -23.06 4.32
CA GLU A 137 -36.42 -23.60 5.13
C GLU A 137 -36.09 -23.64 6.64
N VAL A 138 -34.95 -23.08 7.06
CA VAL A 138 -34.51 -23.08 8.46
C VAL A 138 -34.34 -21.64 8.93
N ALA A 139 -34.75 -21.34 10.16
CA ALA A 139 -34.55 -20.02 10.76
C ALA A 139 -33.05 -19.69 10.88
N VAL A 140 -32.66 -18.49 10.47
CA VAL A 140 -31.25 -18.05 10.47
C VAL A 140 -31.09 -16.84 11.38
N PRO A 141 -30.32 -16.93 12.48
CA PRO A 141 -29.94 -15.75 13.25
C PRO A 141 -28.91 -14.95 12.45
N ILE A 142 -29.10 -13.63 12.37
CA ILE A 142 -28.31 -12.76 11.50
C ILE A 142 -28.16 -11.35 12.10
N ASP A 143 -27.02 -10.72 11.87
CA ASP A 143 -26.81 -9.30 12.09
C ASP A 143 -26.00 -8.69 10.93
N SER A 144 -25.87 -7.36 10.93
CA SER A 144 -25.08 -6.64 9.93
C SER A 144 -24.01 -5.77 10.58
N ILE A 145 -22.89 -5.59 9.88
CA ILE A 145 -21.81 -4.69 10.26
C ILE A 145 -21.51 -3.74 9.10
N LEU A 146 -21.64 -2.44 9.36
CA LEU A 146 -21.05 -1.39 8.53
C LEU A 146 -19.57 -1.25 8.89
N VAL A 147 -18.71 -1.12 7.88
CA VAL A 147 -17.30 -0.77 8.03
C VAL A 147 -17.00 0.39 7.07
N GLN A 148 -16.65 1.55 7.61
CA GLN A 148 -16.33 2.76 6.85
C GLN A 148 -14.96 3.28 7.28
N ASP A 149 -13.95 3.18 6.41
CA ASP A 149 -12.66 3.84 6.60
C ASP A 149 -12.81 5.37 6.49
N LEU A 150 -11.96 6.13 7.19
CA LEU A 150 -12.06 7.57 7.36
C LEU A 150 -10.74 8.29 7.10
N GLY A 151 -10.75 9.27 6.20
CA GLY A 151 -9.65 10.19 5.92
C GLY A 151 -9.92 11.62 6.40
N LEU A 152 -11.15 12.11 6.18
CA LEU A 152 -11.63 13.43 6.63
C LEU A 152 -10.69 14.60 6.32
N GLY A 153 -10.13 14.64 5.11
CA GLY A 153 -9.15 15.66 4.75
C GLY A 153 -9.14 16.02 3.27
N VAL A 154 -8.37 17.06 2.93
CA VAL A 154 -8.09 17.33 1.52
C VAL A 154 -7.41 16.12 0.91
N ARG A 155 -7.78 15.74 -0.31
CA ARG A 155 -7.34 14.46 -0.88
C ARG A 155 -5.81 14.31 -0.89
N ALA A 156 -5.07 15.35 -1.28
CA ALA A 156 -3.61 15.32 -1.31
C ALA A 156 -3.02 15.00 0.08
N PHE A 157 -3.56 15.60 1.15
CA PHE A 157 -3.15 15.31 2.54
C PHE A 157 -3.40 13.85 2.92
N VAL A 158 -4.62 13.34 2.66
CA VAL A 158 -4.98 11.96 3.03
C VAL A 158 -4.14 10.95 2.25
N THR A 159 -4.04 11.10 0.92
CA THR A 159 -3.31 10.14 0.06
C THR A 159 -1.79 10.24 0.17
N ASN A 160 -1.28 11.30 0.79
CA ASN A 160 0.14 11.46 1.10
C ASN A 160 0.58 10.54 2.24
N ASN A 161 -0.26 10.41 3.29
CA ASN A 161 -0.06 9.46 4.38
C ASN A 161 -1.35 9.22 5.15
N GLU A 162 -2.01 8.10 4.86
CA GLU A 162 -3.29 7.72 5.47
C GLU A 162 -3.19 7.44 6.98
N ALA A 163 -2.05 6.91 7.44
CA ALA A 163 -1.79 6.65 8.85
C ALA A 163 -1.67 7.95 9.63
N TYR A 164 -0.91 8.92 9.08
CA TYR A 164 -0.76 10.24 9.67
C TYR A 164 -2.10 10.99 9.72
N ALA A 165 -2.90 10.95 8.65
CA ALA A 165 -4.23 11.54 8.66
C ALA A 165 -5.12 10.96 9.77
N SER A 166 -5.07 9.63 9.99
CA SER A 166 -5.82 8.94 11.04
C SER A 166 -5.43 9.35 12.46
N GLN A 167 -4.13 9.58 12.72
CA GLN A 167 -3.64 9.97 14.05
C GLN A 167 -4.29 11.26 14.57
N TYR A 168 -4.76 12.12 13.67
CA TYR A 168 -5.44 13.38 14.00
C TYR A 168 -6.96 13.33 13.93
N ILE A 169 -7.56 12.17 13.60
CA ILE A 169 -9.01 11.99 13.66
C ILE A 169 -9.41 11.63 15.08
N ASP A 170 -10.02 12.56 15.80
CA ASP A 170 -10.58 12.27 17.12
C ASP A 170 -11.92 11.54 17.02
N HIS A 171 -12.07 10.44 17.77
CA HIS A 171 -13.30 9.69 17.88
C HIS A 171 -13.98 9.95 19.22
N HIS A 172 -15.23 10.41 19.16
CA HIS A 172 -16.15 10.51 20.30
C HIS A 172 -17.31 9.52 20.11
N ILE A 173 -17.67 8.80 21.16
CA ILE A 173 -18.76 7.83 21.11
C ILE A 173 -19.83 8.23 22.10
N ALA A 174 -20.98 8.60 21.57
CA ALA A 174 -22.18 8.83 22.36
C ALA A 174 -23.13 7.62 22.23
N ARG A 175 -23.89 7.32 23.29
CA ARG A 175 -24.91 6.27 23.25
C ARG A 175 -26.29 6.91 23.16
N HIS A 176 -26.91 6.81 21.99
CA HIS A 176 -28.27 7.25 21.77
C HIS A 176 -29.26 6.19 22.26
N ALA A 177 -30.35 6.60 22.93
CA ALA A 177 -31.31 5.67 23.53
C ALA A 177 -31.96 4.71 22.51
N ARG A 178 -32.18 5.17 21.27
CA ARG A 178 -32.75 4.36 20.18
C ARG A 178 -31.68 3.70 19.29
N TYR A 179 -30.59 4.42 19.01
CA TYR A 179 -29.62 4.01 17.97
C TYR A 179 -28.44 3.22 18.55
N GLY A 180 -28.30 3.17 19.88
CA GLY A 180 -27.15 2.55 20.53
C GLY A 180 -25.88 3.39 20.38
N PRO A 181 -24.68 2.78 20.29
CA PRO A 181 -23.45 3.53 20.07
C PRO A 181 -23.45 4.24 18.71
N THR A 182 -23.10 5.52 18.74
CA THR A 182 -22.94 6.39 17.57
C THR A 182 -21.51 6.92 17.58
N VAL A 183 -20.78 6.72 16.48
CA VAL A 183 -19.36 7.09 16.36
C VAL A 183 -19.25 8.44 15.64
N MET A 184 -18.68 9.43 16.31
CA MET A 184 -18.40 10.75 15.78
C MET A 184 -16.89 10.89 15.58
N SER A 185 -16.48 11.29 14.39
CA SER A 185 -15.07 11.40 14.02
C SER A 185 -14.78 12.82 13.52
N ARG A 186 -13.76 13.47 14.09
CA ARG A 186 -13.39 14.86 13.80
C ARG A 186 -11.92 14.96 13.40
N GLN A 187 -11.62 15.55 12.26
CA GLN A 187 -10.23 15.86 11.90
C GLN A 187 -9.73 17.07 12.72
N ASN A 188 -8.79 16.84 13.63
CA ASN A 188 -8.21 17.86 14.50
C ASN A 188 -7.16 18.72 13.78
N LEU A 189 -6.44 18.15 12.82
CA LEU A 189 -5.52 18.93 12.00
C LEU A 189 -6.32 19.73 10.97
N ALA A 190 -6.29 21.05 11.07
CA ALA A 190 -7.10 21.91 10.21
C ALA A 190 -6.85 21.61 8.71
N GLN A 191 -7.94 21.42 7.98
CA GLN A 191 -7.97 21.19 6.53
C GLN A 191 -8.48 22.48 5.90
N ASP A 192 -7.57 23.27 5.34
CA ASP A 192 -7.86 24.63 4.84
C ASP A 192 -8.61 25.50 5.87
N GLY A 193 -8.17 25.45 7.12
CA GLY A 193 -8.74 26.20 8.25
C GLY A 193 -10.06 25.64 8.81
N LYS A 194 -10.52 24.48 8.35
CA LYS A 194 -11.74 23.81 8.82
C LYS A 194 -11.43 22.48 9.50
N HIS A 195 -12.41 21.96 10.24
CA HIS A 195 -12.33 20.66 10.91
C HIS A 195 -13.45 19.74 10.41
N PRO A 196 -13.23 18.99 9.31
CA PRO A 196 -14.20 18.03 8.79
C PRO A 196 -14.62 17.02 9.86
N TRP A 197 -15.91 16.72 9.90
CA TRP A 197 -16.51 15.88 10.92
C TRP A 197 -17.58 14.96 10.32
N VAL A 198 -17.72 13.76 10.87
CA VAL A 198 -18.76 12.81 10.46
C VAL A 198 -19.27 11.98 11.63
N MET A 199 -20.57 11.73 11.65
CA MET A 199 -21.25 10.85 12.60
C MET A 199 -21.80 9.62 11.89
N HIS A 200 -21.54 8.41 12.42
CA HIS A 200 -22.05 7.14 11.92
C HIS A 200 -22.85 6.38 12.99
N GLY A 201 -23.94 5.73 12.60
CA GLY A 201 -24.75 4.91 13.49
C GLY A 201 -25.75 4.03 12.75
N CYS A 202 -26.66 3.38 13.50
CA CYS A 202 -27.72 2.53 12.97
C CYS A 202 -29.09 3.04 13.45
N LEU A 203 -29.97 3.43 12.52
CA LEU A 203 -31.32 3.93 12.85
C LEU A 203 -32.21 2.87 13.50
N ASP A 204 -31.92 1.60 13.22
CA ASP A 204 -32.62 0.43 13.77
C ASP A 204 -31.94 -0.13 15.03
N GLY A 205 -30.93 0.56 15.55
CA GLY A 205 -30.20 0.20 16.75
C GLY A 205 -28.90 -0.58 16.49
N ALA A 206 -27.86 -0.22 17.22
CA ALA A 206 -26.56 -0.88 17.21
C ALA A 206 -26.25 -1.52 18.57
N SER A 207 -25.56 -2.66 18.54
CA SER A 207 -25.14 -3.38 19.74
C SER A 207 -23.73 -3.00 20.19
N ALA A 208 -22.81 -2.73 19.25
CA ALA A 208 -21.40 -2.46 19.50
C ALA A 208 -20.77 -1.65 18.36
N PHE A 209 -19.58 -1.12 18.60
CA PHE A 209 -18.80 -0.36 17.61
C PHE A 209 -17.30 -0.72 17.65
N ALA A 210 -16.56 -0.26 16.64
CA ALA A 210 -15.11 -0.11 16.64
C ALA A 210 -14.73 1.20 15.91
N THR A 211 -13.56 1.76 16.21
CA THR A 211 -13.08 3.04 15.63
C THR A 211 -11.81 2.92 14.81
N ASP A 212 -11.18 1.74 14.78
CA ASP A 212 -10.00 1.49 13.95
C ASP A 212 -10.10 0.12 13.27
N ALA A 213 -9.65 0.04 12.02
CA ALA A 213 -9.72 -1.15 11.19
C ALA A 213 -8.95 -2.34 11.81
N MET A 214 -7.95 -2.10 12.66
CA MET A 214 -7.25 -3.14 13.42
C MET A 214 -8.19 -4.01 14.24
N GLN A 215 -9.30 -3.46 14.73
CA GLN A 215 -10.25 -4.18 15.59
C GLN A 215 -11.09 -5.20 14.80
N LEU A 216 -11.10 -5.12 13.47
CA LEU A 216 -11.81 -6.04 12.58
C LEU A 216 -10.84 -6.94 11.80
N PHE A 217 -9.80 -6.34 11.22
CA PHE A 217 -8.82 -7.03 10.38
C PHE A 217 -7.64 -7.48 11.24
N GLY A 218 -6.86 -6.52 11.74
CA GLY A 218 -5.68 -6.75 12.56
C GLY A 218 -4.57 -7.53 11.84
N PRO A 219 -3.44 -7.79 12.52
CA PRO A 219 -2.28 -8.44 11.91
C PRO A 219 -2.57 -9.80 11.27
N ARG A 220 -3.52 -10.56 11.84
CA ARG A 220 -3.94 -11.86 11.30
C ARG A 220 -4.63 -11.76 9.95
N TYR A 221 -5.21 -10.61 9.59
CA TYR A 221 -5.89 -10.48 8.30
C TYR A 221 -4.92 -10.54 7.11
N ARG A 222 -3.63 -10.26 7.35
CA ARG A 222 -2.61 -10.15 6.30
C ARG A 222 -2.47 -11.40 5.42
N ASP A 223 -2.80 -12.58 5.95
CA ASP A 223 -2.84 -13.84 5.20
C ASP A 223 -4.18 -14.57 5.25
N THR A 224 -5.28 -13.92 5.66
CA THR A 224 -6.63 -14.52 5.68
C THR A 224 -7.58 -13.86 4.69
N ASP A 225 -8.54 -14.64 4.19
CA ASP A 225 -9.46 -14.23 3.14
C ASP A 225 -10.78 -13.63 3.63
N GLY A 226 -11.03 -13.63 4.93
CA GLY A 226 -12.27 -13.12 5.51
C GLY A 226 -12.06 -12.61 6.92
N ILE A 227 -13.02 -11.83 7.40
CA ILE A 227 -12.98 -11.26 8.74
C ILE A 227 -13.33 -12.33 9.76
N GLY A 228 -12.45 -12.56 10.74
CA GLY A 228 -12.59 -13.58 11.80
C GLY A 228 -13.61 -13.23 12.89
N LEU A 229 -14.76 -12.66 12.53
CA LEU A 229 -15.83 -12.24 13.43
C LEU A 229 -17.10 -13.02 13.16
N ALA A 230 -17.23 -14.24 13.69
CA ALA A 230 -18.45 -15.04 13.52
C ALA A 230 -19.69 -14.37 14.17
N PHE A 231 -20.89 -14.74 13.73
CA PHE A 231 -22.13 -14.32 14.37
C PHE A 231 -22.11 -14.60 15.88
N GLY A 232 -22.66 -13.68 16.68
CA GLY A 232 -22.63 -13.74 18.15
C GLY A 232 -21.39 -13.11 18.78
N THR A 233 -20.31 -12.92 18.03
CA THR A 233 -19.14 -12.15 18.50
C THR A 233 -19.46 -10.66 18.43
N ARG A 234 -19.38 -9.94 19.56
CA ARG A 234 -19.49 -8.47 19.58
C ARG A 234 -18.22 -7.84 19.00
N LEU A 235 -18.39 -6.73 18.26
CA LEU A 235 -17.28 -5.80 18.06
C LEU A 235 -16.73 -5.35 19.42
N ALA A 236 -15.47 -4.91 19.43
CA ALA A 236 -14.74 -4.60 20.66
C ALA A 236 -15.44 -3.58 21.57
N ASP A 237 -16.36 -2.76 21.06
CA ASP A 237 -17.13 -1.75 21.80
C ASP A 237 -16.22 -0.81 22.59
N ARG A 238 -15.03 -0.55 22.04
CA ARG A 238 -14.02 0.34 22.58
C ARG A 238 -13.52 1.28 21.50
N ARG A 239 -13.25 2.52 21.90
CA ARG A 239 -12.46 3.46 21.11
C ARG A 239 -11.01 2.99 21.07
N LEU A 240 -10.47 2.87 19.88
CA LEU A 240 -9.05 2.74 19.60
C LEU A 240 -8.62 3.90 18.71
N GLN A 241 -7.69 4.72 19.19
CA GLN A 241 -7.02 5.74 18.39
C GLN A 241 -5.73 5.15 17.83
N HIS A 242 -5.66 4.99 16.51
CA HIS A 242 -4.50 4.41 15.83
C HIS A 242 -4.39 4.96 14.40
N GLU A 243 -4.19 4.12 13.38
CA GLU A 243 -3.66 4.53 12.07
C GLU A 243 -4.51 4.08 10.87
N ALA A 244 -5.63 3.40 11.14
CA ALA A 244 -6.59 3.03 10.12
C ALA A 244 -7.98 3.42 10.63
N ALA A 245 -8.20 4.72 10.77
CA ALA A 245 -9.43 5.29 11.33
C ALA A 245 -10.64 4.73 10.58
N CYS A 246 -11.57 4.13 11.33
CA CYS A 246 -12.66 3.37 10.74
C CYS A 246 -13.89 3.38 11.66
N ALA A 247 -15.02 3.91 11.20
CA ALA A 247 -16.28 3.74 11.89
C ALA A 247 -16.88 2.37 11.53
N ALA A 248 -16.85 1.43 12.48
CA ALA A 248 -17.54 0.16 12.34
C ALA A 248 -18.72 0.05 13.32
N ILE A 249 -19.90 -0.27 12.81
CA ILE A 249 -21.16 -0.30 13.58
C ILE A 249 -21.79 -1.68 13.42
N GLN A 250 -22.00 -2.40 14.52
CA GLN A 250 -22.70 -3.68 14.54
C GLN A 250 -24.17 -3.46 14.90
N SER A 251 -25.09 -3.93 14.07
CA SER A 251 -26.52 -3.83 14.31
C SER A 251 -26.98 -4.67 15.52
N LEU A 252 -28.25 -4.54 15.90
CA LEU A 252 -28.92 -5.57 16.71
C LEU A 252 -29.12 -6.85 15.87
N PRO A 253 -28.97 -8.04 16.47
CA PRO A 253 -29.24 -9.30 15.79
C PRO A 253 -30.75 -9.56 15.71
N ILE A 254 -31.14 -10.32 14.70
CA ILE A 254 -32.52 -10.81 14.50
C ILE A 254 -32.48 -12.28 14.12
N THR A 255 -33.63 -12.95 14.19
CA THR A 255 -33.83 -14.27 13.58
C THR A 255 -34.71 -14.13 12.35
N LEU A 256 -34.17 -14.48 11.18
CA LEU A 256 -34.95 -14.58 9.95
C LEU A 256 -35.60 -15.96 9.85
N GLU A 257 -36.90 -16.01 10.09
CA GLU A 257 -37.71 -17.19 9.79
C GLU A 257 -37.66 -17.56 8.30
N PRO A 258 -37.99 -18.81 7.92
CA PRO A 258 -38.06 -19.22 6.52
C PRO A 258 -38.88 -18.23 5.69
N ARG A 259 -38.32 -17.78 4.55
CA ARG A 259 -38.93 -16.80 3.63
C ARG A 259 -39.15 -15.40 4.20
N ALA A 260 -38.82 -15.14 5.46
CA ALA A 260 -38.93 -13.81 6.06
C ALA A 260 -37.81 -12.88 5.55
N SER A 261 -38.08 -11.57 5.63
CA SER A 261 -37.12 -10.52 5.30
C SER A 261 -36.98 -9.54 6.44
N ALA A 262 -35.83 -8.88 6.51
CA ALA A 262 -35.57 -7.79 7.43
C ALA A 262 -34.60 -6.79 6.82
N SER A 263 -34.47 -5.64 7.49
CA SER A 263 -33.60 -4.56 7.05
C SER A 263 -32.86 -3.89 8.21
N TRP A 264 -31.67 -3.38 7.94
CA TRP A 264 -30.91 -2.49 8.81
C TRP A 264 -30.50 -1.23 8.07
N ARG A 265 -30.70 -0.07 8.68
CA ARG A 265 -30.40 1.24 8.09
C ARG A 265 -29.26 1.89 8.84
N PHE A 266 -28.06 1.82 8.27
CA PHE A 266 -26.92 2.59 8.76
C PHE A 266 -26.93 3.99 8.14
N PHE A 267 -26.56 5.00 8.93
CA PHE A 267 -26.52 6.38 8.46
C PHE A 267 -25.12 6.95 8.62
N ALA A 268 -24.86 8.00 7.85
CA ALA A 268 -23.82 8.95 8.14
C ALA A 268 -24.30 10.40 7.98
N LEU A 269 -23.81 11.29 8.83
CA LEU A 269 -24.04 12.72 8.78
C LEU A 269 -22.70 13.44 8.81
N TYR A 270 -22.36 14.17 7.75
CA TYR A 270 -21.12 14.90 7.58
C TYR A 270 -21.32 16.40 7.81
N GLU A 271 -20.33 17.05 8.43
CA GLU A 271 -20.26 18.50 8.55
C GLU A 271 -18.89 18.99 8.05
N PRO A 272 -18.83 19.95 7.11
CA PRO A 272 -17.57 20.43 6.56
C PRO A 272 -16.65 21.10 7.60
N ASN A 273 -17.22 21.65 8.67
CA ASN A 273 -16.47 22.31 9.72
C ASN A 273 -17.17 22.18 11.08
N HIS A 274 -16.57 21.41 11.98
CA HIS A 274 -16.98 21.30 13.36
C HIS A 274 -15.89 21.89 14.26
N PRO A 275 -15.91 23.20 14.57
CA PRO A 275 -14.79 23.85 15.26
C PRO A 275 -14.59 23.36 16.71
N ALA A 276 -15.66 22.98 17.40
CA ALA A 276 -15.56 22.42 18.75
C ALA A 276 -15.15 20.94 18.72
N ALA A 277 -14.62 20.43 19.83
CA ALA A 277 -14.50 18.98 20.03
C ALA A 277 -15.88 18.33 20.04
N SER A 278 -15.97 17.09 19.55
CA SER A 278 -17.21 16.32 19.55
C SER A 278 -17.70 16.06 20.98
N ALA A 279 -19.01 16.08 21.19
CA ALA A 279 -19.64 15.81 22.49
C ALA A 279 -20.99 15.10 22.34
N ASP A 280 -21.54 14.57 23.44
CA ASP A 280 -22.85 13.89 23.42
C ASP A 280 -23.99 14.78 22.90
N GLY A 281 -23.88 16.10 23.09
CA GLY A 281 -24.83 17.08 22.58
C GLY A 281 -24.96 17.09 21.05
N ASP A 282 -23.93 16.61 20.33
CA ASP A 282 -23.97 16.51 18.87
C ASP A 282 -25.00 15.48 18.37
N LEU A 283 -25.49 14.57 19.23
CA LEU A 283 -26.59 13.67 18.88
C LEU A 283 -27.85 14.40 18.44
N THR A 284 -28.10 15.61 18.95
CA THR A 284 -29.27 16.43 18.57
C THR A 284 -29.28 16.80 17.08
N ARG A 285 -28.12 16.72 16.39
CA ARG A 285 -28.02 16.96 14.95
C ARG A 285 -28.82 15.93 14.15
N LEU A 286 -29.03 14.73 14.69
CA LEU A 286 -29.84 13.68 14.05
C LEU A 286 -31.31 14.07 13.90
N ASP A 287 -31.82 14.93 14.79
CA ASP A 287 -33.22 15.38 14.77
C ASP A 287 -33.50 16.32 13.59
N SER A 288 -32.45 16.89 12.98
CA SER A 288 -32.54 17.78 11.83
C SER A 288 -32.65 17.06 10.47
N VAL A 289 -32.59 15.72 10.49
CA VAL A 289 -32.56 14.88 9.29
C VAL A 289 -33.81 14.00 9.24
N ALA A 290 -34.57 14.13 8.16
CA ALA A 290 -35.67 13.23 7.86
C ALA A 290 -35.11 11.97 7.18
N TRP A 291 -35.01 10.88 7.92
CA TRP A 291 -34.48 9.61 7.43
C TRP A 291 -35.54 8.81 6.67
N PRO A 292 -35.31 8.43 5.40
CA PRO A 292 -36.26 7.58 4.66
C PRO A 292 -36.46 6.22 5.34
N ASP A 293 -37.71 5.75 5.38
CA ASP A 293 -38.05 4.44 5.97
C ASP A 293 -37.94 3.28 4.98
N ARG A 294 -38.07 3.53 3.67
CA ARG A 294 -38.03 2.51 2.62
C ARG A 294 -37.44 3.05 1.32
N ASP A 295 -36.88 2.14 0.53
CA ASP A 295 -36.59 2.37 -0.88
C ASP A 295 -37.72 1.78 -1.75
N ASP A 296 -38.26 2.61 -2.62
CA ASP A 296 -39.45 2.35 -3.43
C ASP A 296 -39.14 2.20 -4.93
N ILE A 297 -37.87 2.34 -5.30
CA ILE A 297 -37.43 2.27 -6.70
C ILE A 297 -36.78 0.92 -6.99
N GLU A 298 -37.39 0.16 -7.89
CA GLU A 298 -36.73 -0.96 -8.54
C GLU A 298 -35.74 -0.44 -9.59
N LEU A 299 -34.50 -0.88 -9.48
CA LEU A 299 -33.43 -0.54 -10.41
C LEU A 299 -32.95 -1.80 -11.10
N THR A 300 -32.69 -1.71 -12.40
CA THR A 300 -32.07 -2.81 -13.12
C THR A 300 -30.62 -2.97 -12.68
N THR A 301 -30.28 -4.15 -12.16
CA THR A 301 -28.92 -4.51 -11.75
C THR A 301 -28.24 -5.37 -12.82
N ARG A 302 -26.91 -5.24 -12.94
CA ARG A 302 -26.07 -6.02 -13.86
C ARG A 302 -24.92 -6.68 -13.11
N GLU A 303 -24.48 -7.84 -13.56
CA GLU A 303 -23.28 -8.48 -12.99
C GLU A 303 -22.07 -7.56 -13.09
N VAL A 304 -21.24 -7.57 -12.05
CA VAL A 304 -19.98 -6.81 -12.02
C VAL A 304 -18.81 -7.70 -12.43
N PRO A 305 -17.82 -7.17 -13.16
CA PRO A 305 -16.60 -7.91 -13.43
C PRO A 305 -15.84 -8.15 -12.13
N ARG A 306 -15.30 -9.37 -11.98
CA ARG A 306 -14.47 -9.77 -10.85
C ARG A 306 -13.10 -10.21 -11.32
N SER A 307 -12.07 -9.70 -10.66
CA SER A 307 -10.69 -10.09 -10.97
C SER A 307 -10.24 -11.27 -10.11
N VAL A 308 -9.21 -11.96 -10.59
CA VAL A 308 -8.54 -13.02 -9.84
C VAL A 308 -7.92 -12.51 -8.54
N ALA A 309 -7.59 -11.22 -8.42
CA ALA A 309 -7.08 -10.63 -7.18
C ALA A 309 -8.15 -10.65 -6.06
N GLN A 310 -9.43 -10.55 -6.44
CA GLN A 310 -10.58 -10.60 -5.53
C GLN A 310 -11.01 -12.04 -5.21
N ASP A 311 -10.96 -12.92 -6.21
CA ASP A 311 -11.50 -14.28 -6.13
C ASP A 311 -10.50 -15.29 -5.58
N ALA A 312 -9.20 -15.13 -5.92
CA ALA A 312 -8.19 -16.08 -5.50
C ALA A 312 -8.02 -16.05 -3.98
N PRO A 313 -8.13 -17.21 -3.30
CA PRO A 313 -7.80 -17.29 -1.90
C PRO A 313 -6.30 -17.09 -1.68
N SER A 314 -5.92 -16.71 -0.46
CA SER A 314 -4.53 -16.78 -0.01
C SER A 314 -4.00 -18.21 -0.13
N ASN A 315 -2.70 -18.34 -0.39
CA ASN A 315 -2.03 -19.64 -0.28
C ASN A 315 -2.04 -20.13 1.17
N GLU A 316 -2.28 -21.44 1.32
CA GLU A 316 -2.19 -22.09 2.62
C GLU A 316 -0.73 -22.43 2.91
N VAL A 317 -0.12 -21.64 3.79
CA VAL A 317 1.28 -21.77 4.15
C VAL A 317 1.44 -22.66 5.37
N VAL A 318 2.29 -23.67 5.23
CA VAL A 318 2.73 -24.58 6.29
C VAL A 318 3.93 -23.94 6.98
N PRO A 319 3.91 -23.76 8.32
CA PRO A 319 5.08 -23.32 9.07
C PRO A 319 6.24 -24.31 8.86
N LEU A 320 7.46 -23.80 8.68
CA LEU A 320 8.64 -24.66 8.66
C LEU A 320 8.81 -25.27 10.05
N ASN A 321 8.96 -26.60 10.13
CA ASN A 321 9.17 -27.29 11.40
C ASN A 321 10.63 -27.14 11.89
N GLY A 322 10.91 -27.61 13.10
CA GLY A 322 12.23 -27.45 13.72
C GLY A 322 13.38 -28.07 12.91
N ASP A 323 13.16 -29.22 12.29
CA ASP A 323 14.17 -29.90 11.47
C ASP A 323 14.38 -29.18 10.13
N GLU A 324 13.32 -28.73 9.48
CA GLU A 324 13.39 -27.93 8.25
C GLU A 324 14.10 -26.59 8.48
N LEU A 325 13.81 -25.93 9.61
CA LEU A 325 14.49 -24.70 10.01
C LEU A 325 15.96 -24.96 10.35
N ALA A 326 16.28 -26.03 11.08
CA ALA A 326 17.66 -26.38 11.40
C ALA A 326 18.48 -26.77 10.16
N GLN A 327 17.86 -27.46 9.19
CA GLN A 327 18.50 -27.79 7.92
C GLN A 327 18.77 -26.53 7.08
N ARG A 328 17.82 -25.59 7.05
CA ARG A 328 17.93 -24.36 6.26
C ARG A 328 18.82 -23.30 6.92
N TYR A 329 18.78 -23.23 8.24
CA TYR A 329 19.50 -22.27 9.07
C TYR A 329 20.23 -23.02 10.19
N PRO A 330 21.34 -23.71 9.86
CA PRO A 330 22.12 -24.44 10.85
C PRO A 330 22.74 -23.49 11.89
N ASP A 331 23.12 -22.29 11.46
CA ASP A 331 23.71 -21.27 12.31
C ASP A 331 22.72 -20.11 12.52
N ARG A 332 22.25 -19.96 13.75
CA ARG A 332 21.33 -18.89 14.18
C ARG A 332 21.85 -18.24 15.45
N PHE A 333 21.59 -16.95 15.60
CA PHE A 333 21.92 -16.21 16.81
C PHE A 333 20.86 -15.13 17.09
N LEU A 334 20.81 -14.65 18.33
CA LEU A 334 19.79 -13.70 18.83
C LEU A 334 18.36 -14.17 18.50
N GLU A 335 18.07 -15.43 18.85
CA GLU A 335 16.75 -16.03 18.64
C GLU A 335 15.70 -15.37 19.56
N GLU A 336 14.60 -14.93 18.96
CA GLU A 336 13.44 -14.38 19.66
C GLU A 336 12.35 -15.43 19.77
N PHE A 337 11.88 -15.66 21.00
CA PHE A 337 10.80 -16.58 21.29
C PHE A 337 9.62 -15.86 21.93
N ASN A 338 8.41 -16.31 21.62
CA ASN A 338 7.23 -16.09 22.44
C ASN A 338 6.78 -17.44 23.00
N ASP A 339 6.90 -17.60 24.32
CA ASP A 339 6.90 -18.90 24.99
C ASP A 339 7.92 -19.85 24.36
N ALA A 340 7.48 -20.99 23.80
CA ALA A 340 8.34 -21.96 23.11
C ALA A 340 8.41 -21.75 21.59
N ARG A 341 7.73 -20.73 21.06
CA ARG A 341 7.60 -20.51 19.61
C ARG A 341 8.66 -19.54 19.13
N LEU A 342 9.56 -20.01 18.26
CA LEU A 342 10.53 -19.16 17.58
C LEU A 342 9.79 -18.16 16.67
N LEU A 343 10.15 -16.88 16.77
CA LEU A 343 9.53 -15.78 16.03
C LEU A 343 10.48 -15.18 15.02
N SER A 344 11.73 -14.96 15.40
CA SER A 344 12.76 -14.44 14.52
C SER A 344 14.16 -14.78 15.02
N PHE A 345 15.16 -14.61 14.17
CA PHE A 345 16.56 -14.80 14.51
C PHE A 345 17.45 -14.09 13.48
N PHE A 346 18.74 -14.06 13.74
CA PHE A 346 19.75 -13.64 12.77
C PHE A 346 20.59 -14.82 12.29
N THR A 347 21.13 -14.73 11.08
CA THR A 347 22.07 -15.72 10.52
C THR A 347 23.42 -15.07 10.20
N PRO A 348 24.55 -15.75 10.45
CA PRO A 348 25.87 -15.24 10.11
C PRO A 348 26.11 -15.43 8.59
N ASP A 349 25.64 -14.48 7.79
CA ASP A 349 25.97 -14.40 6.37
C ASP A 349 27.16 -13.44 6.17
N ALA A 350 27.94 -13.64 5.10
CA ALA A 350 29.09 -12.80 4.79
C ALA A 350 28.74 -11.82 3.66
N SER A 351 29.09 -10.53 3.72
CA SER A 351 29.85 -9.83 4.78
C SER A 351 29.01 -9.32 5.95
N HIS A 352 27.68 -9.42 5.87
CA HIS A 352 26.73 -8.89 6.84
C HIS A 352 25.72 -9.96 7.24
N ASN A 353 25.20 -9.90 8.47
CA ASN A 353 24.16 -10.80 8.92
C ASN A 353 22.84 -10.60 8.14
N ARG A 354 21.96 -11.62 8.20
CA ARG A 354 20.57 -11.53 7.73
C ARG A 354 19.62 -11.60 8.91
N HIS A 355 18.46 -10.98 8.77
CA HIS A 355 17.36 -11.14 9.73
C HIS A 355 16.27 -12.03 9.11
N VAL A 356 15.86 -13.07 9.83
CA VAL A 356 14.81 -13.99 9.42
C VAL A 356 13.62 -13.85 10.34
N VAL A 357 12.46 -13.55 9.74
CA VAL A 357 11.18 -13.42 10.44
C VAL A 357 10.27 -14.58 10.05
N LEU A 358 9.75 -15.29 11.05
CA LEU A 358 8.81 -16.37 10.84
C LEU A 358 7.38 -15.84 10.80
N ARG A 359 6.51 -16.55 10.07
CA ARG A 359 5.09 -16.23 9.86
C ARG A 359 4.37 -15.72 11.11
N ASP A 360 4.67 -16.36 12.24
CA ASP A 360 3.93 -16.17 13.46
C ASP A 360 4.22 -14.85 14.14
N LYS A 361 5.41 -14.29 13.94
CA LYS A 361 5.75 -12.93 14.38
C LYS A 361 4.90 -11.92 13.61
N GLU A 362 4.82 -12.06 12.29
CA GLU A 362 4.03 -11.17 11.44
C GLU A 362 2.54 -11.14 11.82
N ARG A 363 1.99 -12.25 12.31
CA ARG A 363 0.59 -12.36 12.73
C ARG A 363 0.27 -11.74 14.09
N ILE A 364 1.26 -11.25 14.84
CA ILE A 364 1.06 -10.67 16.17
C ILE A 364 1.57 -9.22 16.28
N VAL A 365 2.45 -8.78 15.37
CA VAL A 365 2.97 -7.41 15.38
C VAL A 365 1.98 -6.42 14.76
N THR A 366 1.79 -5.28 15.43
CA THR A 366 0.88 -4.21 14.98
C THR A 366 1.28 -3.64 13.63
N ARG A 367 2.57 -3.34 13.45
CA ARG A 367 3.17 -2.93 12.16
C ARG A 367 3.75 -4.14 11.46
N ARG A 368 3.60 -4.16 10.13
CA ARG A 368 4.05 -5.25 9.24
C ARG A 368 5.56 -5.21 9.04
N HIS A 369 6.21 -6.37 8.92
CA HIS A 369 7.63 -6.43 8.55
C HIS A 369 7.82 -6.03 7.09
N GLY A 370 8.83 -5.21 6.84
CA GLY A 370 9.24 -4.79 5.50
C GLY A 370 10.71 -4.37 5.47
N ALA A 371 11.24 -4.23 4.26
CA ALA A 371 12.60 -3.80 4.01
C ALA A 371 12.62 -2.90 2.77
N LEU A 372 13.47 -1.88 2.79
CA LEU A 372 13.79 -1.11 1.59
C LEU A 372 15.01 -1.72 0.92
N LEU A 373 14.96 -1.90 -0.39
CA LEU A 373 16.10 -2.34 -1.18
C LEU A 373 16.47 -1.22 -2.13
N ARG A 374 17.75 -0.84 -2.15
CA ARG A 374 18.27 0.16 -3.08
C ARG A 374 19.39 -0.40 -3.95
N SER A 375 19.50 0.10 -5.17
CA SER A 375 20.55 -0.26 -6.12
C SER A 375 21.73 0.70 -6.05
N GLY A 376 22.79 0.36 -6.77
CA GLY A 376 23.93 1.25 -6.98
C GLY A 376 24.81 1.44 -5.74
N LYS A 377 25.68 2.44 -5.84
CA LYS A 377 26.81 2.67 -4.92
C LYS A 377 27.00 4.14 -4.52
N ALA A 378 26.01 4.98 -4.79
CA ALA A 378 26.11 6.42 -4.54
C ALA A 378 26.05 6.70 -3.03
N MET A 379 27.00 7.47 -2.50
CA MET A 379 26.97 7.91 -1.09
C MET A 379 25.98 9.05 -0.84
N LEU A 380 25.52 9.71 -1.91
CA LEU A 380 24.55 10.80 -1.91
C LEU A 380 23.42 10.46 -2.90
N PRO A 381 22.26 11.14 -2.82
CA PRO A 381 21.21 11.04 -3.83
C PRO A 381 21.76 11.27 -5.25
N ASP A 382 21.28 10.47 -6.18
CA ASP A 382 21.58 10.60 -7.60
C ASP A 382 20.37 10.22 -8.45
N GLU A 383 20.52 10.31 -9.77
CA GLU A 383 19.47 9.97 -10.75
C GLU A 383 19.51 8.50 -11.20
N SER A 384 20.33 7.67 -10.54
CA SER A 384 20.57 6.27 -10.91
C SER A 384 20.24 5.26 -9.81
N THR A 385 19.94 5.73 -8.60
CA THR A 385 19.56 4.85 -7.49
C THR A 385 18.12 4.40 -7.67
N LEU A 386 17.94 3.11 -7.97
CA LEU A 386 16.63 2.46 -7.89
C LEU A 386 16.34 2.10 -6.44
N CYS A 387 15.11 2.30 -5.97
CA CYS A 387 14.66 1.80 -4.68
C CYS A 387 13.28 1.17 -4.77
N ALA A 388 13.02 0.14 -3.96
CA ALA A 388 11.69 -0.43 -3.77
C ALA A 388 11.50 -0.90 -2.32
N THR A 389 10.24 -0.88 -1.87
CA THR A 389 9.83 -1.39 -0.55
C THR A 389 9.28 -2.82 -0.68
N CYS A 390 9.88 -3.76 0.02
CA CYS A 390 9.46 -5.15 0.11
C CYS A 390 8.66 -5.37 1.40
N TRP A 391 7.52 -6.07 1.34
CA TRP A 391 6.75 -6.42 2.54
C TRP A 391 6.56 -7.92 2.69
N MET A 392 6.65 -8.39 3.93
CA MET A 392 6.53 -9.82 4.26
C MET A 392 5.21 -10.43 3.77
N HIS A 393 4.11 -9.67 3.78
CA HIS A 393 2.77 -10.13 3.39
C HIS A 393 2.56 -10.29 1.86
N GLY A 394 3.63 -10.60 1.12
CA GLY A 394 3.56 -10.89 -0.32
C GLY A 394 3.42 -9.65 -1.19
N VAL A 395 4.06 -8.54 -0.81
CA VAL A 395 4.35 -7.42 -1.72
C VAL A 395 5.83 -7.48 -2.06
N PHE A 396 6.15 -7.89 -3.28
CA PHE A 396 7.54 -8.14 -3.69
C PHE A 396 8.28 -6.87 -4.11
N ALA A 397 7.55 -5.78 -4.37
CA ALA A 397 8.04 -4.42 -4.52
C ALA A 397 6.86 -3.43 -4.54
N ALA A 398 6.83 -2.49 -3.61
CA ALA A 398 6.01 -1.29 -3.64
C ALA A 398 6.92 -0.07 -3.84
N GLN A 399 6.34 1.04 -4.29
CA GLN A 399 7.05 2.30 -4.45
C GLN A 399 8.37 2.18 -5.22
N LEU A 400 8.39 1.37 -6.29
CA LEU A 400 9.61 1.23 -7.07
C LEU A 400 9.89 2.54 -7.81
N THR A 401 11.06 3.13 -7.56
CA THR A 401 11.49 4.44 -8.08
C THR A 401 12.94 4.36 -8.57
N ILE A 402 13.34 5.29 -9.44
CA ILE A 402 14.72 5.64 -9.75
C ILE A 402 14.86 7.14 -9.47
N GLY A 403 15.83 7.52 -8.66
CA GLY A 403 16.00 8.89 -8.18
C GLY A 403 14.90 9.31 -7.21
N ASN A 404 14.11 10.34 -7.57
CA ASN A 404 13.13 10.93 -6.67
C ASN A 404 12.02 9.94 -6.23
N THR A 405 11.89 9.72 -4.92
CA THR A 405 10.99 8.72 -4.33
C THR A 405 9.51 9.10 -4.35
N SER A 406 9.18 10.36 -4.64
CA SER A 406 7.82 10.89 -4.69
C SER A 406 7.29 10.97 -6.12
N PHE A 407 8.08 11.47 -7.07
CA PHE A 407 7.62 11.71 -8.44
C PHE A 407 7.83 10.54 -9.39
N HIS A 408 8.91 9.76 -9.24
CA HIS A 408 9.34 8.79 -10.24
C HIS A 408 8.83 7.37 -9.97
N LYS A 409 7.63 7.23 -9.40
CA LYS A 409 7.09 5.92 -8.99
C LYS A 409 6.62 5.13 -10.20
N LEU A 410 7.24 3.97 -10.44
CA LEU A 410 6.73 2.93 -11.32
C LEU A 410 5.56 2.20 -10.66
N PHE A 411 5.81 1.59 -9.49
CA PHE A 411 4.81 0.83 -8.75
C PHE A 411 4.19 1.62 -7.60
N SER A 412 2.92 1.33 -7.30
CA SER A 412 2.20 1.97 -6.21
C SER A 412 2.75 1.62 -4.83
N VAL A 413 2.44 2.48 -3.85
CA VAL A 413 2.72 2.23 -2.44
C VAL A 413 1.75 1.16 -1.90
N SER A 414 2.16 0.41 -0.87
CA SER A 414 1.23 -0.45 -0.12
C SER A 414 0.58 0.38 0.98
N ARG A 415 -0.69 0.77 0.82
CA ARG A 415 -1.33 1.81 1.67
C ARG A 415 -1.78 1.30 3.04
N ASP A 416 -2.48 0.17 3.11
CA ASP A 416 -3.07 -0.32 4.36
C ASP A 416 -2.16 -1.31 5.12
N PRO A 417 -2.09 -1.25 6.47
CA PRO A 417 -1.15 -2.06 7.25
C PRO A 417 -1.56 -3.54 7.40
N TYR A 418 -2.74 -3.95 6.92
CA TYR A 418 -3.32 -5.28 7.15
C TYR A 418 -3.48 -6.10 5.86
N ASN A 419 -2.94 -5.63 4.72
CA ASN A 419 -3.05 -6.28 3.42
C ASN A 419 -4.52 -6.48 3.00
N ILE A 420 -5.36 -5.49 3.29
CA ILE A 420 -6.77 -5.44 2.92
C ILE A 420 -6.89 -5.26 1.41
N MET A 421 -6.10 -4.37 0.84
CA MET A 421 -5.98 -4.16 -0.60
C MET A 421 -4.84 -5.02 -1.18
N ARG A 422 -5.18 -5.94 -2.07
CA ARG A 422 -4.31 -6.99 -2.66
C ARG A 422 -3.91 -6.69 -4.11
N ALA A 423 -4.20 -5.49 -4.60
CA ALA A 423 -3.77 -5.02 -5.92
C ALA A 423 -2.50 -4.14 -5.90
N SER A 424 -2.10 -3.57 -4.75
CA SER A 424 -1.00 -2.61 -4.70
C SER A 424 0.39 -3.25 -4.84
N GLY A 425 1.33 -2.50 -5.42
CA GLY A 425 2.69 -2.94 -5.67
C GLY A 425 2.78 -4.12 -6.63
N LEU A 426 3.89 -4.85 -6.57
CA LEU A 426 4.17 -6.08 -7.31
C LEU A 426 3.75 -7.30 -6.49
N ARG A 427 2.89 -8.13 -7.07
CA ARG A 427 2.25 -9.29 -6.46
C ARG A 427 2.39 -10.51 -7.36
N ALA A 428 2.16 -11.70 -6.81
CA ALA A 428 2.13 -12.93 -7.58
C ALA A 428 1.08 -13.92 -7.06
N LEU A 429 0.41 -14.57 -8.01
CA LEU A 429 -0.40 -15.76 -7.76
C LEU A 429 0.28 -17.00 -8.35
N ILE A 430 0.01 -18.15 -7.75
CA ILE A 430 0.42 -19.45 -8.25
C ILE A 430 -0.81 -20.29 -8.58
N ASP A 431 -0.70 -21.15 -9.57
CA ASP A 431 -1.69 -22.18 -9.86
C ASP A 431 -1.00 -23.54 -10.03
N THR A 432 -1.30 -24.42 -9.08
CA THR A 432 -0.77 -25.79 -8.97
C THR A 432 -1.71 -26.84 -9.57
N GLY A 433 -2.75 -26.42 -10.30
CA GLY A 433 -3.79 -27.27 -10.88
C GLY A 433 -5.17 -27.13 -10.20
N ASN A 434 -5.25 -26.40 -9.09
CA ASN A 434 -6.47 -26.17 -8.31
C ASN A 434 -6.98 -24.73 -8.40
N GLY A 435 -6.51 -23.95 -9.38
CA GLY A 435 -6.83 -22.54 -9.54
C GLY A 435 -5.80 -21.62 -8.89
N TRP A 436 -5.93 -20.33 -9.19
CA TRP A 436 -5.02 -19.30 -8.71
C TRP A 436 -5.13 -19.09 -7.20
N ARG A 437 -3.98 -18.92 -6.54
CA ARG A 437 -3.86 -18.56 -5.13
C ARG A 437 -2.84 -17.46 -4.95
N LEU A 438 -3.17 -16.45 -4.15
CA LEU A 438 -2.31 -15.30 -3.89
C LEU A 438 -1.19 -15.67 -2.91
N LEU A 439 0.06 -15.29 -3.21
CA LEU A 439 1.15 -15.37 -2.24
C LEU A 439 1.03 -14.20 -1.25
N THR A 440 0.83 -14.51 0.04
CA THR A 440 0.73 -13.51 1.13
C THR A 440 1.89 -13.68 2.12
N ILE A 441 1.62 -13.96 3.41
CA ILE A 441 2.69 -14.16 4.42
C ILE A 441 3.37 -15.52 4.19
N PRO A 442 4.70 -15.58 3.99
CA PRO A 442 5.47 -16.82 3.82
C PRO A 442 5.70 -17.54 5.16
N SER A 443 6.25 -18.76 5.10
CA SER A 443 6.69 -19.48 6.31
C SER A 443 7.87 -18.76 6.97
N ALA A 444 8.80 -18.25 6.15
CA ALA A 444 9.93 -17.43 6.57
C ALA A 444 10.15 -16.27 5.57
N PHE A 445 10.51 -15.11 6.10
CA PHE A 445 10.93 -13.93 5.35
C PHE A 445 12.35 -13.55 5.76
N GLU A 446 13.29 -13.65 4.81
CA GLU A 446 14.69 -13.30 5.03
C GLU A 446 14.98 -11.93 4.44
N MET A 447 15.57 -11.06 5.24
CA MET A 447 16.04 -9.74 4.81
C MET A 447 17.57 -9.72 4.86
N GLY A 448 18.18 -9.13 3.84
CA GLY A 448 19.54 -8.63 3.83
C GLY A 448 19.57 -7.18 3.34
N LEU A 449 20.74 -6.54 3.37
CA LEU A 449 20.88 -5.12 3.01
C LEU A 449 20.66 -4.81 1.51
N GLY A 450 20.65 -5.83 0.65
CA GLY A 450 20.46 -5.68 -0.80
C GLY A 450 19.50 -6.70 -1.42
N ASP A 451 18.92 -7.59 -0.60
CA ASP A 451 17.98 -8.61 -1.08
C ASP A 451 16.97 -9.06 -0.02
N CYS A 452 15.85 -9.60 -0.49
CA CYS A 452 14.81 -10.21 0.31
C CYS A 452 14.44 -11.60 -0.24
N ARG A 453 14.04 -12.52 0.64
CA ARG A 453 13.51 -13.83 0.26
C ARG A 453 12.22 -14.15 1.01
N TRP A 454 11.20 -14.58 0.28
CA TRP A 454 9.96 -15.12 0.83
C TRP A 454 9.93 -16.61 0.56
N ILE A 455 9.87 -17.41 1.62
CA ILE A 455 9.90 -18.88 1.53
C ILE A 455 8.55 -19.41 1.96
N TYR A 456 7.78 -19.88 0.99
CA TYR A 456 6.45 -20.45 1.18
C TYR A 456 6.57 -21.98 1.22
N GLY A 457 6.57 -22.55 2.41
CA GLY A 457 6.32 -23.98 2.58
C GLY A 457 4.85 -24.26 2.32
N LEU A 458 4.55 -25.07 1.30
CA LEU A 458 3.21 -25.53 0.97
C LEU A 458 3.14 -27.05 1.23
N ALA A 459 1.96 -27.65 1.08
CA ALA A 459 1.76 -29.07 1.41
C ALA A 459 2.66 -30.04 0.62
N ASP A 460 3.01 -29.70 -0.63
CA ASP A 460 3.72 -30.59 -1.56
C ASP A 460 4.97 -29.95 -2.20
N ARG A 461 5.33 -28.71 -1.82
CA ARG A 461 6.37 -27.93 -2.49
C ARG A 461 6.87 -26.77 -1.64
N VAL A 462 7.98 -26.18 -2.07
CA VAL A 462 8.45 -24.88 -1.58
C VAL A 462 8.50 -23.88 -2.73
N ILE A 463 7.79 -22.76 -2.59
CA ILE A 463 7.95 -21.61 -3.48
C ILE A 463 8.89 -20.62 -2.80
N THR A 464 9.96 -20.20 -3.50
CA THR A 464 10.84 -19.13 -3.03
C THR A 464 10.78 -17.96 -3.99
N VAL A 465 10.41 -16.79 -3.48
CA VAL A 465 10.56 -15.53 -4.21
C VAL A 465 11.81 -14.84 -3.68
N ARG A 466 12.74 -14.49 -4.55
CA ARG A 466 13.95 -13.72 -4.21
C ARG A 466 13.96 -12.42 -4.97
N ALA A 467 14.11 -11.30 -4.28
CA ALA A 467 14.25 -9.96 -4.85
C ALA A 467 15.64 -9.43 -4.53
N ILE A 468 16.41 -9.00 -5.53
CA ILE A 468 17.78 -8.47 -5.39
C ILE A 468 17.86 -7.11 -6.08
N ALA A 469 18.30 -6.08 -5.36
CA ALA A 469 18.73 -4.83 -5.96
C ALA A 469 20.20 -4.94 -6.39
N SER A 470 20.49 -4.51 -7.62
CA SER A 470 21.84 -4.57 -8.19
C SER A 470 22.76 -3.57 -7.49
N GLY A 471 23.97 -3.98 -7.12
CA GLY A 471 24.97 -3.06 -6.58
C GLY A 471 25.57 -2.09 -7.59
N ASP A 472 25.36 -2.33 -8.89
CA ASP A 472 26.06 -1.61 -9.97
C ASP A 472 25.12 -0.83 -10.91
N ASP A 473 23.94 -1.38 -11.20
CA ASP A 473 23.01 -0.81 -12.18
C ASP A 473 21.73 -0.29 -11.50
N PRO A 474 20.98 0.65 -12.10
CA PRO A 474 19.59 1.00 -11.71
C PRO A 474 18.63 -0.16 -12.02
N ALA A 475 18.80 -1.27 -11.29
CA ALA A 475 18.17 -2.54 -11.60
C ALA A 475 17.75 -3.31 -10.34
N MET A 476 16.58 -3.94 -10.43
CA MET A 476 16.10 -4.90 -9.43
C MET A 476 15.56 -6.13 -10.13
N ARG A 477 15.92 -7.31 -9.63
CA ARG A 477 15.55 -8.59 -10.22
C ARG A 477 14.79 -9.45 -9.22
N TRP A 478 13.77 -10.13 -9.72
CA TRP A 478 13.03 -11.17 -9.02
C TRP A 478 13.28 -12.53 -9.66
N ARG A 479 13.50 -13.54 -8.81
CA ARG A 479 13.46 -14.95 -9.17
C ARG A 479 12.37 -15.63 -8.35
N ILE A 480 11.45 -16.32 -9.01
CA ILE A 480 10.46 -17.19 -8.37
C ILE A 480 10.85 -18.63 -8.71
N SER A 481 11.27 -19.40 -7.72
CA SER A 481 11.57 -20.82 -7.87
C SER A 481 10.53 -21.70 -7.17
N ASN A 482 10.31 -22.88 -7.75
CA ASN A 482 9.38 -23.88 -7.28
C ASN A 482 10.10 -25.23 -7.12
N ASP A 483 10.26 -25.66 -5.88
CA ASP A 483 10.73 -27.00 -5.54
C ASP A 483 9.52 -27.93 -5.37
N GLY A 484 9.03 -28.45 -6.50
CA GLY A 484 7.83 -29.27 -6.61
C GLY A 484 7.52 -29.58 -8.07
N ALA A 485 6.30 -30.03 -8.39
CA ALA A 485 5.90 -30.16 -9.80
C ALA A 485 5.71 -28.77 -10.44
N PRO A 486 6.10 -28.55 -11.72
CA PRO A 486 5.98 -27.25 -12.38
C PRO A 486 4.58 -26.64 -12.24
N CYS A 487 4.52 -25.34 -11.99
CA CYS A 487 3.25 -24.62 -11.77
C CYS A 487 3.21 -23.32 -12.58
N ARG A 488 2.01 -22.76 -12.76
CA ARG A 488 1.85 -21.47 -13.44
C ARG A 488 1.98 -20.34 -12.43
N LEU A 489 2.55 -19.24 -12.89
CA LEU A 489 2.68 -18.00 -12.14
C LEU A 489 1.91 -16.89 -12.86
N LEU A 490 1.27 -16.01 -12.09
CA LEU A 490 0.70 -14.76 -12.58
C LEU A 490 1.27 -13.63 -11.72
N VAL A 491 2.23 -12.91 -12.29
CA VAL A 491 2.88 -11.75 -11.65
C VAL A 491 2.21 -10.49 -12.17
N TYR A 492 1.86 -9.58 -11.29
CA TYR A 492 1.20 -8.33 -11.67
C TYR A 492 1.65 -7.18 -10.79
N GLY A 493 1.84 -6.00 -11.39
CA GLY A 493 2.33 -4.80 -10.73
C GLY A 493 1.42 -3.60 -11.00
N ASN A 494 0.92 -2.96 -9.95
CA ASN A 494 0.10 -1.76 -10.06
C ASN A 494 0.96 -0.54 -10.41
N LEU A 495 0.70 0.05 -11.56
CA LEU A 495 1.42 1.16 -12.16
C LEU A 495 0.89 2.51 -11.66
N VAL A 496 1.81 3.42 -11.34
CA VAL A 496 1.53 4.84 -11.06
C VAL A 496 2.03 5.71 -12.21
N LEU A 497 3.31 5.53 -12.59
CA LEU A 497 4.02 6.36 -13.57
C LEU A 497 3.92 7.87 -13.28
N GLY A 498 4.09 8.22 -12.00
CA GLY A 498 3.97 9.59 -11.52
C GLY A 498 3.87 9.70 -9.99
N GLU A 499 3.33 10.83 -9.52
CA GLU A 499 3.27 11.13 -8.08
C GLU A 499 2.15 10.38 -7.35
N ARG A 500 0.95 10.32 -7.91
CA ARG A 500 -0.21 9.69 -7.24
C ARG A 500 -1.01 8.82 -8.19
N ASP A 501 -1.72 7.86 -7.60
CA ASP A 501 -2.63 6.99 -8.33
C ASP A 501 -3.69 7.85 -9.06
N PHE A 502 -3.93 7.53 -10.33
CA PHE A 502 -4.98 8.12 -11.15
C PHE A 502 -4.85 9.62 -11.48
N GLU A 503 -3.67 10.22 -11.32
CA GLU A 503 -3.41 11.63 -11.67
C GLU A 503 -2.75 11.81 -13.05
N HIS A 504 -1.98 10.82 -13.51
CA HIS A 504 -1.15 10.93 -14.72
C HIS A 504 -1.46 9.84 -15.76
N ALA A 505 -1.27 10.19 -17.04
CA ALA A 505 -1.46 9.29 -18.17
C ALA A 505 -0.11 8.78 -18.71
N GLY A 506 0.64 8.07 -17.87
CA GLY A 506 1.93 7.48 -18.25
C GLY A 506 1.76 6.39 -19.30
N ARG A 507 2.67 6.33 -20.27
CA ARG A 507 2.58 5.41 -21.40
C ARG A 507 3.17 4.04 -21.06
N VAL A 508 2.44 3.00 -21.42
CA VAL A 508 2.85 1.61 -21.32
C VAL A 508 2.87 0.97 -22.70
N VAL A 509 3.93 0.20 -22.97
CA VAL A 509 4.05 -0.63 -24.18
C VAL A 509 4.41 -2.04 -23.75
N ALA A 510 3.60 -3.02 -24.13
CA ALA A 510 3.85 -4.44 -23.97
C ALA A 510 4.23 -5.03 -25.33
N ASP A 511 5.49 -5.43 -25.47
CA ASP A 511 6.00 -6.15 -26.63
C ASP A 511 5.94 -7.65 -26.31
N SER A 512 4.94 -8.31 -26.89
CA SER A 512 4.77 -9.75 -26.72
C SER A 512 5.94 -10.49 -27.34
N SER A 513 6.42 -10.12 -28.53
CA SER A 513 7.49 -10.83 -29.21
C SER A 513 8.80 -10.85 -28.42
N ASN A 514 9.18 -9.73 -27.82
CA ASN A 514 10.37 -9.62 -26.99
C ASN A 514 10.13 -9.89 -25.49
N ARG A 515 8.88 -10.18 -25.08
CA ARG A 515 8.48 -10.40 -23.67
C ARG A 515 8.92 -9.25 -22.76
N ARG A 516 8.74 -8.01 -23.24
CA ARG A 516 9.24 -6.78 -22.62
C ARG A 516 8.12 -5.78 -22.40
N PHE A 517 8.14 -5.09 -21.25
CA PHE A 517 7.42 -3.83 -21.09
C PHE A 517 8.35 -2.63 -21.23
N THR A 518 7.80 -1.54 -21.71
CA THR A 518 8.39 -0.19 -21.64
C THR A 518 7.41 0.75 -20.97
N PHE A 519 7.88 1.52 -20.00
CA PHE A 519 7.08 2.49 -19.27
C PHE A 519 7.72 3.87 -19.34
N GLN A 520 6.91 4.88 -19.62
CA GLN A 520 7.33 6.28 -19.74
C GLN A 520 6.35 7.17 -18.98
N PRO A 521 6.81 8.23 -18.30
CA PRO A 521 5.93 9.13 -17.59
C PRO A 521 4.99 9.87 -18.55
N ASP A 522 3.92 10.46 -18.00
CA ASP A 522 3.08 11.41 -18.74
C ASP A 522 3.95 12.61 -19.16
N PRO A 523 4.12 12.91 -20.47
CA PRO A 523 4.95 14.03 -20.92
C PRO A 523 4.48 15.39 -20.38
N ALA A 524 3.22 15.50 -19.96
CA ALA A 524 2.69 16.72 -19.35
C ALA A 524 2.95 16.82 -17.83
N SER A 525 3.36 15.73 -17.17
CA SER A 525 3.70 15.73 -15.75
C SER A 525 5.02 16.45 -15.46
N LEU A 526 5.24 16.82 -14.18
CA LEU A 526 6.51 17.41 -13.75
C LEU A 526 7.70 16.49 -14.08
N TRP A 527 7.51 15.18 -13.88
CA TRP A 527 8.51 14.17 -14.22
C TRP A 527 8.80 14.15 -15.73
N GLY A 528 7.78 14.04 -16.58
CA GLY A 528 7.95 14.00 -18.04
C GLY A 528 8.55 15.28 -18.64
N GLN A 529 8.31 16.44 -18.02
CA GLN A 529 8.91 17.71 -18.45
C GLN A 529 10.39 17.84 -18.07
N ARG A 530 10.77 17.35 -16.87
CA ARG A 530 12.17 17.41 -16.39
C ARG A 530 13.03 16.32 -17.00
N TYR A 531 12.45 15.15 -17.27
CA TYR A 531 13.13 13.97 -17.78
C TYR A 531 12.39 13.39 -18.99
N PRO A 532 12.48 14.04 -20.18
CA PRO A 532 11.76 13.60 -21.37
C PRO A 532 12.21 12.22 -21.88
N ASP A 533 13.43 11.81 -21.56
CA ASP A 533 14.01 10.50 -21.93
C ASP A 533 13.80 9.41 -20.86
N ALA A 534 13.13 9.72 -19.74
CA ALA A 534 12.91 8.78 -18.66
C ALA A 534 12.18 7.52 -19.14
N THR A 535 12.83 6.38 -18.97
CA THR A 535 12.32 5.09 -19.45
C THR A 535 12.62 3.99 -18.45
N TYR A 536 11.59 3.24 -18.08
CA TYR A 536 11.71 1.97 -17.38
C TYR A 536 11.41 0.83 -18.35
N HIS A 537 12.09 -0.30 -18.15
CA HIS A 537 11.78 -1.56 -18.78
C HIS A 537 11.55 -2.64 -17.73
N LEU A 538 10.56 -3.50 -17.98
CA LEU A 538 10.48 -4.80 -17.32
C LEU A 538 10.81 -5.87 -18.36
N VAL A 539 11.86 -6.63 -18.10
CA VAL A 539 12.39 -7.68 -18.98
C VAL A 539 12.45 -9.02 -18.25
N THR A 540 12.53 -10.11 -19.00
CA THR A 540 12.70 -11.46 -18.45
C THR A 540 13.91 -12.16 -19.06
N SER A 541 14.69 -12.84 -18.22
CA SER A 541 15.76 -13.75 -18.67
C SER A 541 15.25 -15.17 -18.96
N THR A 542 13.95 -15.41 -18.73
CA THR A 542 13.27 -16.69 -18.93
C THR A 542 12.09 -16.50 -19.88
N ALA A 543 12.33 -15.86 -21.04
CA ALA A 543 11.29 -15.55 -22.02
C ALA A 543 10.47 -16.78 -22.46
N ASN A 544 11.10 -17.95 -22.51
CA ASN A 544 10.46 -19.23 -22.86
C ASN A 544 9.42 -19.70 -21.82
N ALA A 545 9.48 -19.20 -20.58
CA ALA A 545 8.49 -19.49 -19.56
C ALA A 545 7.24 -18.61 -19.70
N VAL A 546 7.27 -17.53 -20.49
CA VAL A 546 6.15 -16.59 -20.59
C VAL A 546 5.11 -17.07 -21.60
N ASP A 547 3.91 -17.31 -21.09
CA ASP A 547 2.71 -17.61 -21.87
C ASP A 547 2.06 -16.32 -22.40
N ALA A 548 1.89 -15.32 -21.53
CA ALA A 548 1.27 -14.05 -21.90
C ALA A 548 1.87 -12.86 -21.13
N ILE A 549 1.91 -11.71 -21.80
CA ILE A 549 2.28 -10.41 -21.25
C ILE A 549 1.21 -9.39 -21.65
N GLY A 550 0.80 -8.54 -20.73
CA GLY A 550 -0.33 -7.63 -20.95
C GLY A 550 -0.61 -6.71 -19.77
N GLY A 551 -1.78 -6.11 -19.75
CA GLY A 551 -2.28 -5.31 -18.64
C GLY A 551 -3.26 -6.08 -17.76
N ASP A 552 -4.15 -5.33 -17.11
CA ASP A 552 -5.20 -5.82 -16.21
C ASP A 552 -6.08 -6.93 -16.80
N GLU A 553 -6.25 -7.01 -18.12
CA GLU A 553 -7.08 -8.05 -18.74
C GLU A 553 -6.60 -9.47 -18.40
N LEU A 554 -5.31 -9.66 -18.07
CA LEU A 554 -4.79 -10.96 -17.64
C LEU A 554 -5.25 -11.35 -16.22
N LEU A 555 -5.83 -10.41 -15.48
CA LEU A 555 -6.41 -10.63 -14.15
C LEU A 555 -7.89 -11.03 -14.23
N TYR A 556 -8.51 -11.05 -15.42
CA TYR A 556 -9.89 -11.44 -15.61
C TYR A 556 -9.99 -12.76 -16.38
N ALA A 557 -10.95 -13.61 -16.01
CA ALA A 557 -11.14 -14.93 -16.63
C ALA A 557 -11.55 -14.82 -18.12
N ASP A 558 -12.35 -13.81 -18.45
CA ASP A 558 -12.84 -13.51 -19.80
C ASP A 558 -11.88 -12.63 -20.62
N ARG A 559 -10.77 -12.19 -20.01
CA ARG A 559 -9.84 -11.20 -20.57
C ARG A 559 -10.50 -9.91 -21.06
N ALA A 560 -11.57 -9.47 -20.40
CA ALA A 560 -12.13 -8.16 -20.66
C ALA A 560 -11.08 -7.06 -20.51
N ALA A 561 -11.18 -6.01 -21.33
CA ALA A 561 -10.34 -4.83 -21.18
C ALA A 561 -10.52 -4.26 -19.75
N GLY A 562 -9.44 -4.28 -18.97
CA GLY A 562 -9.42 -3.75 -17.61
C GLY A 562 -9.16 -2.24 -17.56
N SER A 563 -8.90 -1.74 -16.36
CA SER A 563 -8.70 -0.31 -16.09
C SER A 563 -7.38 0.28 -16.63
N GLY A 564 -6.43 -0.57 -17.03
CA GLY A 564 -5.09 -0.14 -17.47
C GLY A 564 -4.14 0.20 -16.32
N THR A 565 -4.45 -0.24 -15.10
CA THR A 565 -3.73 0.12 -13.87
C THR A 565 -2.56 -0.81 -13.54
N HIS A 566 -2.41 -1.93 -14.22
CA HIS A 566 -1.35 -2.91 -13.97
C HIS A 566 -0.68 -3.36 -15.26
N ALA A 567 0.55 -3.84 -15.09
CA ALA A 567 1.22 -4.74 -16.02
C ALA A 567 1.21 -6.15 -15.43
N ALA A 568 0.97 -7.17 -16.26
CA ALA A 568 0.86 -8.56 -15.84
C ALA A 568 1.63 -9.51 -16.77
N ILE A 569 2.24 -10.53 -16.18
CA ILE A 569 2.93 -11.62 -16.87
C ILE A 569 2.38 -12.94 -16.35
N ARG A 570 1.93 -13.79 -17.27
CA ARG A 570 1.51 -15.15 -16.98
C ARG A 570 2.52 -16.14 -17.57
N THR A 571 2.89 -17.15 -16.80
CA THR A 571 3.83 -18.18 -17.24
C THR A 571 3.11 -19.44 -17.72
N LEU A 572 3.80 -20.21 -18.56
CA LEU A 572 3.59 -21.65 -18.69
C LEU A 572 3.94 -22.34 -17.36
N PRO A 573 3.51 -23.61 -17.14
CA PRO A 573 4.00 -24.39 -16.01
C PRO A 573 5.53 -24.44 -16.01
N THR A 574 6.15 -23.90 -14.96
CA THR A 574 7.61 -23.76 -14.85
C THR A 574 8.09 -24.09 -13.44
N GLN A 575 9.39 -24.40 -13.32
CA GLN A 575 10.10 -24.49 -12.04
C GLN A 575 10.72 -23.16 -11.63
N GLU A 576 10.95 -22.28 -12.60
CA GLU A 576 11.58 -20.99 -12.34
C GLU A 576 11.06 -19.93 -13.29
N PHE A 577 10.90 -18.72 -12.78
CA PHE A 577 10.66 -17.52 -13.55
C PHE A 577 11.53 -16.37 -13.03
N CYS A 578 12.30 -15.75 -13.93
CA CYS A 578 13.20 -14.65 -13.63
C CYS A 578 12.82 -13.40 -14.44
N PHE A 579 12.66 -12.26 -13.78
CA PHE A 579 12.40 -10.98 -14.43
C PHE A 579 13.06 -9.82 -13.67
N ALA A 580 13.27 -8.70 -14.34
CA ALA A 580 13.91 -7.52 -13.79
C ALA A 580 13.23 -6.24 -14.24
N VAL A 581 13.29 -5.22 -13.39
CA VAL A 581 13.02 -3.83 -13.73
C VAL A 581 14.35 -3.11 -13.82
N VAL A 582 14.54 -2.37 -14.90
CA VAL A 582 15.70 -1.51 -15.15
C VAL A 582 15.23 -0.18 -15.71
N GLY A 583 16.04 0.87 -15.61
CA GLY A 583 15.69 2.13 -16.26
C GLY A 583 16.80 3.17 -16.24
N SER A 584 16.52 4.29 -16.89
CA SER A 584 17.33 5.50 -16.85
C SER A 584 16.39 6.70 -16.86
N LEU A 585 16.69 7.71 -16.06
CA LEU A 585 15.93 8.96 -16.06
C LEU A 585 16.36 9.90 -17.19
N THR A 586 17.61 9.84 -17.63
CA THR A 586 18.21 10.85 -18.49
C THR A 586 18.56 10.36 -19.89
N ASP A 587 18.57 9.04 -20.13
CA ASP A 587 18.98 8.47 -21.41
C ASP A 587 18.20 7.19 -21.74
N SER A 588 17.29 7.28 -22.70
CA SER A 588 16.48 6.15 -23.16
C SER A 588 17.30 5.05 -23.86
N ALA A 589 18.45 5.39 -24.47
CA ALA A 589 19.36 4.41 -25.06
C ALA A 589 20.09 3.62 -23.99
N GLU A 590 20.47 4.26 -22.89
CA GLU A 590 21.02 3.58 -21.72
C GLU A 590 19.99 2.64 -21.07
N ALA A 591 18.73 3.08 -20.93
CA ALA A 591 17.65 2.21 -20.47
C ALA A 591 17.50 0.96 -21.36
N ALA A 592 17.57 1.13 -22.69
CA ALA A 592 17.50 0.02 -23.63
C ALA A 592 18.72 -0.92 -23.55
N ARG A 593 19.93 -0.38 -23.36
CA ARG A 593 21.16 -1.16 -23.13
C ARG A 593 21.04 -2.02 -21.88
N LEU A 594 20.55 -1.44 -20.79
CA LEU A 594 20.28 -2.15 -19.54
C LEU A 594 19.20 -3.23 -19.73
N ALA A 595 18.13 -2.94 -20.47
CA ALA A 595 17.11 -3.93 -20.78
C ALA A 595 17.72 -5.17 -21.46
N SER A 596 18.51 -4.99 -22.51
CA SER A 596 19.20 -6.09 -23.19
C SER A 596 20.21 -6.83 -22.29
N LYS A 597 20.86 -6.11 -21.38
CA LYS A 597 21.77 -6.69 -20.38
C LYS A 597 21.03 -7.60 -19.37
N TYR A 598 19.77 -7.32 -19.04
CA TYR A 598 18.96 -8.07 -18.07
C TYR A 598 17.96 -9.07 -18.71
N GLU A 599 17.85 -9.08 -20.04
CA GLU A 599 17.21 -10.17 -20.80
C GLU A 599 18.01 -11.48 -20.80
N HIS A 600 19.23 -11.45 -20.27
CA HIS A 600 20.10 -12.61 -20.14
C HIS A 600 20.20 -13.05 -18.68
N ALA A 601 20.39 -14.34 -18.45
CA ALA A 601 20.57 -14.89 -17.11
C ALA A 601 21.81 -14.28 -16.43
N ARG A 602 21.70 -14.09 -15.11
CA ARG A 602 22.75 -13.52 -14.26
C ARG A 602 22.79 -14.29 -12.95
N GLU A 603 23.96 -14.47 -12.38
CA GLU A 603 24.08 -15.09 -11.07
C GLU A 603 23.74 -14.08 -9.96
N ASP A 604 23.19 -14.57 -8.85
CA ASP A 604 22.76 -13.74 -7.73
C ASP A 604 23.95 -13.08 -7.06
N MET A 605 25.06 -13.83 -6.99
CA MET A 605 26.31 -13.35 -6.43
C MET A 605 26.86 -12.17 -7.22
N ASP A 606 26.71 -12.14 -8.54
CA ASP A 606 27.18 -11.03 -9.38
C ASP A 606 26.41 -9.75 -9.10
N LEU A 607 25.08 -9.84 -8.94
CA LEU A 607 24.25 -8.68 -8.61
C LEU A 607 24.54 -8.13 -7.20
N LEU A 608 24.82 -9.03 -6.26
CA LEU A 608 25.10 -8.67 -4.87
C LEU A 608 26.55 -8.21 -4.65
N ALA A 609 27.50 -8.58 -5.51
CA ALA A 609 28.92 -8.27 -5.29
C ALA A 609 29.19 -6.78 -5.10
N GLY A 610 28.56 -5.92 -5.92
CA GLY A 610 28.65 -4.47 -5.79
C GLY A 610 28.03 -3.96 -4.48
N ALA A 611 26.85 -4.49 -4.12
CA ALA A 611 26.13 -4.10 -2.91
C ALA A 611 26.89 -4.51 -1.64
N THR A 612 27.45 -5.73 -1.61
CA THR A 612 28.28 -6.22 -0.49
C THR A 612 29.50 -5.33 -0.27
N LYS A 613 30.20 -4.96 -1.37
CA LYS A 613 31.33 -4.01 -1.28
C LYS A 613 30.88 -2.65 -0.80
N PHE A 614 29.78 -2.13 -1.33
CA PHE A 614 29.22 -0.84 -0.96
C PHE A 614 28.88 -0.81 0.54
N TRP A 615 28.07 -1.75 1.04
CA TRP A 615 27.66 -1.78 2.44
C TRP A 615 28.81 -2.02 3.40
N THR A 616 29.82 -2.81 2.99
CA THR A 616 31.07 -2.93 3.77
C THR A 616 31.84 -1.62 3.81
N SER A 617 31.89 -0.88 2.70
CA SER A 617 32.53 0.43 2.62
C SER A 617 31.80 1.48 3.47
N VAL A 618 30.47 1.46 3.47
CA VAL A 618 29.63 2.36 4.28
C VAL A 618 29.99 2.21 5.76
N THR A 619 30.05 0.99 6.29
CA THR A 619 30.43 0.75 7.69
C THR A 619 31.95 0.72 7.93
N ARG A 620 32.76 0.92 6.88
CA ARG A 620 34.23 0.69 6.88
C ARG A 620 34.66 -0.68 7.39
N GLY A 621 33.80 -1.69 7.27
CA GLY A 621 34.04 -3.03 7.83
C GLY A 621 34.09 -3.06 9.35
N SER A 622 33.60 -2.00 10.03
CA SER A 622 33.56 -1.92 11.49
C SER A 622 32.71 -3.04 12.08
N ARG A 623 33.17 -3.58 13.21
CA ARG A 623 32.49 -4.62 13.99
C ARG A 623 32.54 -4.27 15.46
N ILE A 624 31.50 -4.63 16.19
CA ILE A 624 31.45 -4.48 17.64
C ILE A 624 31.78 -5.85 18.23
N VAL A 625 32.95 -5.95 18.88
CA VAL A 625 33.43 -7.20 19.46
C VAL A 625 33.35 -7.11 20.98
N GLY A 626 32.68 -8.07 21.59
CA GLY A 626 32.53 -8.18 23.03
C GLY A 626 31.88 -9.50 23.42
N GLU A 627 31.83 -9.78 24.72
CA GLU A 627 31.16 -10.96 25.26
C GLU A 627 29.68 -10.66 25.56
N GLY A 628 28.81 -11.66 25.38
CA GLY A 628 27.40 -11.58 25.77
C GLY A 628 26.44 -11.07 24.68
N ALA A 629 25.15 -11.12 25.01
CA ALA A 629 24.07 -10.85 24.04
C ALA A 629 24.00 -9.38 23.60
N GLU A 630 24.40 -8.44 24.45
CA GLU A 630 24.36 -7.01 24.14
C GLU A 630 25.38 -6.64 23.05
N ALA A 631 26.63 -7.07 23.18
CA ALA A 631 27.64 -6.86 22.16
C ALA A 631 27.22 -7.52 20.82
N ALA A 632 26.68 -8.74 20.88
CA ALA A 632 26.15 -9.42 19.70
C ALA A 632 24.97 -8.66 19.06
N ALA A 633 24.07 -8.08 19.85
CA ALA A 633 22.95 -7.29 19.35
C ALA A 633 23.40 -5.99 18.70
N LEU A 634 24.37 -5.29 19.30
CA LEU A 634 24.95 -4.07 18.72
C LEU A 634 25.68 -4.37 17.40
N ASP A 635 26.50 -5.41 17.37
CA ASP A 635 27.19 -5.86 16.16
C ASP A 635 26.19 -6.31 15.07
N ALA A 636 25.12 -6.99 15.48
CA ALA A 636 24.06 -7.39 14.56
C ALA A 636 23.36 -6.17 13.95
N SER A 637 23.07 -5.15 14.75
CA SER A 637 22.27 -3.99 14.39
C SER A 637 23.02 -2.95 13.57
N LEU A 638 24.34 -2.81 13.75
CA LEU A 638 25.16 -1.80 13.07
C LEU A 638 24.94 -1.72 11.54
N PRO A 639 25.02 -2.83 10.76
CA PRO A 639 24.77 -2.78 9.32
C PRO A 639 23.34 -2.36 8.95
N TRP A 640 22.34 -2.68 9.78
CA TRP A 640 20.94 -2.28 9.56
C TRP A 640 20.73 -0.80 9.85
N LEU A 641 21.30 -0.28 10.92
CA LEU A 641 21.27 1.16 11.23
C LEU A 641 21.99 1.97 10.15
N ALA A 642 23.13 1.47 9.66
CA ALA A 642 23.84 2.08 8.54
C ALA A 642 23.00 2.05 7.25
N HIS A 643 22.32 0.93 6.98
CA HIS A 643 21.38 0.85 5.86
C HIS A 643 20.27 1.89 5.98
N ASP A 644 19.60 1.97 7.12
CA ASP A 644 18.47 2.89 7.34
C ASP A 644 18.92 4.35 7.28
N ALA A 645 20.09 4.69 7.81
CA ALA A 645 20.70 6.01 7.68
C ALA A 645 20.99 6.36 6.21
N MET A 646 21.49 5.39 5.42
CA MET A 646 21.74 5.57 4.00
C MET A 646 20.45 5.70 3.19
N ILE A 647 19.38 4.97 3.55
CA ILE A 647 18.05 5.13 2.94
C ILE A 647 17.51 6.54 3.23
N HIS A 648 17.55 6.96 4.50
CA HIS A 648 17.13 8.29 4.94
C HIS A 648 17.84 9.40 4.17
N LEU A 649 19.13 9.22 3.86
CA LEU A 649 19.89 10.18 3.06
C LEU A 649 19.59 10.10 1.56
N THR A 650 19.75 8.94 0.94
CA THR A 650 19.86 8.85 -0.53
C THR A 650 18.52 8.67 -1.23
N VAL A 651 17.56 8.06 -0.56
CA VAL A 651 16.23 7.75 -1.08
C VAL A 651 15.20 8.03 0.03
N PRO A 652 15.05 9.30 0.46
CA PRO A 652 14.35 9.66 1.70
C PRO A 652 12.87 9.24 1.65
N HIS A 653 12.57 8.10 2.26
CA HIS A 653 11.24 7.62 2.65
C HIS A 653 11.41 6.48 3.65
N GLY A 654 10.34 6.20 4.39
CA GLY A 654 10.27 5.08 5.33
C GLY A 654 9.16 4.10 4.95
N LEU A 655 9.00 3.10 5.81
CA LEU A 655 7.96 2.08 5.67
C LEU A 655 6.54 2.67 5.74
N GLU A 656 6.25 3.47 6.76
CA GLU A 656 4.97 4.20 6.88
C GLU A 656 5.03 5.64 6.34
N GLN A 657 6.19 6.28 6.42
CA GLN A 657 6.40 7.60 5.81
C GLN A 657 6.83 7.43 4.35
N THR A 658 5.89 6.95 3.52
CA THR A 658 6.15 6.63 2.12
C THR A 658 6.48 7.87 1.29
N THR A 659 5.90 9.03 1.59
CA THR A 659 6.14 10.26 0.85
C THR A 659 7.14 11.16 1.59
N GLY A 660 8.36 11.26 1.05
CA GLY A 660 9.45 12.09 1.55
C GLY A 660 10.11 12.84 0.39
N ALA A 661 11.07 12.21 -0.27
CA ALA A 661 11.90 12.69 -1.40
C ALA A 661 12.77 13.93 -1.11
N ALA A 662 12.32 14.82 -0.23
CA ALA A 662 13.06 15.97 0.25
C ALA A 662 14.05 15.61 1.36
N TRP A 663 15.04 16.48 1.56
CA TRP A 663 15.81 16.52 2.79
C TRP A 663 15.17 17.50 3.75
N GLY A 664 14.91 17.06 4.99
CA GLY A 664 14.69 17.98 6.09
C GLY A 664 16.02 18.62 6.48
N THR A 665 16.06 19.95 6.57
CA THR A 665 17.32 20.69 6.83
C THR A 665 17.97 20.23 8.14
N ARG A 666 17.18 20.11 9.22
CA ARG A 666 17.71 19.59 10.49
C ARG A 666 18.09 18.12 10.39
N ASP A 667 17.35 17.35 9.60
CA ASP A 667 17.42 15.90 9.59
C ASP A 667 18.69 15.44 8.88
N VAL A 668 19.03 16.09 7.75
CA VAL A 668 20.27 15.82 7.00
C VAL A 668 21.52 16.28 7.77
N CYS A 669 21.42 17.37 8.54
CA CYS A 669 22.50 17.88 9.40
C CYS A 669 22.73 17.04 10.68
N GLN A 670 21.83 16.12 11.01
CA GLN A 670 21.96 15.18 12.13
C GLN A 670 22.33 13.80 11.59
N GLY A 671 21.34 12.93 11.34
CA GLY A 671 21.55 11.51 11.06
C GLY A 671 22.66 11.26 10.02
N PRO A 672 22.56 11.80 8.79
CA PRO A 672 23.58 11.62 7.75
C PRO A 672 24.96 12.22 8.07
N VAL A 673 25.01 13.49 8.51
CA VAL A 673 26.30 14.15 8.81
C VAL A 673 27.01 13.46 9.97
N GLU A 674 26.32 13.20 11.08
CA GLU A 674 26.90 12.54 12.26
C GLU A 674 27.32 11.10 11.93
N PHE A 675 26.52 10.37 11.15
CA PHE A 675 26.86 9.03 10.68
C PHE A 675 28.13 9.01 9.83
N PHE A 676 28.23 9.91 8.85
CA PHE A 676 29.39 9.97 7.97
C PHE A 676 30.64 10.46 8.68
N LEU A 677 30.57 11.50 9.51
CA LEU A 677 31.73 11.95 10.29
C LEU A 677 32.22 10.84 11.24
N THR A 678 31.31 10.11 11.89
CA THR A 678 31.68 8.99 12.79
C THR A 678 32.46 7.90 12.06
N LEU A 679 32.14 7.67 10.79
CA LEU A 679 32.79 6.68 9.94
C LEU A 679 33.79 7.33 8.97
N GLU A 680 34.24 8.56 9.25
CA GLU A 680 35.25 9.31 8.50
C GLU A 680 34.94 9.42 6.98
N HIS A 681 33.67 9.45 6.60
CA HIS A 681 33.23 9.72 5.21
C HIS A 681 33.13 11.24 4.98
N ASP A 682 34.28 11.91 5.07
CA ASP A 682 34.37 13.37 5.12
C ASP A 682 33.92 14.07 3.83
N GLU A 683 34.26 13.50 2.67
CA GLU A 683 33.89 14.08 1.37
C GLU A 683 32.37 14.12 1.15
N PRO A 684 31.61 13.03 1.41
CA PRO A 684 30.14 13.12 1.46
C PRO A 684 29.59 14.22 2.37
N VAL A 685 30.18 14.44 3.55
CA VAL A 685 29.74 15.50 4.48
C VAL A 685 29.98 16.88 3.88
N LYS A 686 31.15 17.12 3.28
CA LYS A 686 31.46 18.37 2.57
C LYS A 686 30.42 18.67 1.49
N GLN A 687 30.04 17.66 0.70
CA GLN A 687 29.03 17.81 -0.34
C GLN A 687 27.62 18.05 0.22
N ILE A 688 27.23 17.38 1.31
CA ILE A 688 25.98 17.66 2.02
C ILE A 688 25.94 19.13 2.45
N LEU A 689 27.02 19.63 3.06
CA LEU A 689 27.11 21.02 3.50
C LEU A 689 26.98 21.99 2.32
N ARG A 690 27.64 21.74 1.18
CA ARG A 690 27.45 22.56 -0.04
C ARG A 690 25.99 22.63 -0.45
N ILE A 691 25.32 21.48 -0.53
CA ILE A 691 23.91 21.40 -0.92
C ILE A 691 23.04 22.17 0.07
N VAL A 692 23.24 21.96 1.37
CA VAL A 692 22.46 22.63 2.43
C VAL A 692 22.68 24.14 2.39
N PHE A 693 23.92 24.62 2.31
CA PHE A 693 24.21 26.06 2.29
C PHE A 693 23.71 26.73 1.00
N ALA A 694 23.64 26.02 -0.12
CA ALA A 694 23.00 26.51 -1.34
C ALA A 694 21.48 26.75 -1.19
N GLN A 695 20.82 26.16 -0.17
CA GLN A 695 19.39 26.38 0.13
C GLN A 695 19.15 27.51 1.14
N GLN A 696 20.19 28.22 1.58
CA GLN A 696 20.01 29.36 2.49
C GLN A 696 19.27 30.49 1.78
N TYR A 697 18.24 31.06 2.42
CA TYR A 697 17.50 32.19 1.88
C TYR A 697 18.37 33.46 1.92
N ALA A 698 18.73 34.00 0.76
CA ALA A 698 19.63 35.15 0.65
C ALA A 698 19.18 36.38 1.45
N GLU A 699 17.88 36.66 1.53
CA GLU A 699 17.35 37.83 2.25
C GLU A 699 17.17 37.59 3.76
N ARG A 700 16.77 36.38 4.16
CA ARG A 700 16.44 36.06 5.56
C ARG A 700 17.64 35.50 6.33
N GLY A 701 18.58 34.86 5.63
CA GLY A 701 19.70 34.13 6.22
C GLY A 701 19.33 32.82 6.92
N ASP A 702 18.06 32.40 6.86
CA ASP A 702 17.57 31.12 7.39
C ASP A 702 17.47 30.04 6.29
N TRP A 703 17.02 28.84 6.68
CA TRP A 703 16.84 27.69 5.78
C TRP A 703 15.38 27.22 5.77
N PRO A 704 14.92 26.56 4.70
CA PRO A 704 13.60 25.94 4.67
C PRO A 704 13.49 24.79 5.68
N GLN A 705 12.27 24.45 6.10
CA GLN A 705 12.04 23.27 6.95
C GLN A 705 12.56 21.98 6.29
N TRP A 706 12.32 21.88 4.99
CA TRP A 706 12.77 20.82 4.10
C TRP A 706 12.86 21.37 2.67
N PHE A 707 13.67 20.74 1.82
CA PHE A 707 13.83 21.09 0.42
C PHE A 707 14.03 19.86 -0.44
N MET A 708 13.48 19.86 -1.65
CA MET A 708 13.80 18.87 -2.67
C MET A 708 15.18 19.17 -3.28
N LEU A 709 15.82 18.15 -3.83
CA LEU A 709 17.08 18.30 -4.57
C LEU A 709 16.82 18.67 -6.02
N GLU A 710 17.84 19.16 -6.73
CA GLU A 710 17.79 19.37 -8.18
C GLU A 710 17.27 18.09 -8.89
N PRO A 711 16.42 18.21 -9.93
CA PRO A 711 15.93 19.44 -10.58
C PRO A 711 14.66 20.03 -9.93
N TYR A 712 14.30 19.59 -8.73
CA TYR A 712 13.08 19.95 -8.02
C TYR A 712 13.30 20.95 -6.87
N SER A 713 14.49 21.55 -6.76
CA SER A 713 14.91 22.47 -5.67
C SER A 713 13.95 23.63 -5.41
N SER A 714 13.19 24.06 -6.41
CA SER A 714 12.11 25.06 -6.24
C SER A 714 10.98 24.61 -5.30
N ILE A 715 10.85 23.30 -5.03
CA ILE A 715 9.85 22.72 -4.13
C ILE A 715 10.49 22.59 -2.74
N GLN A 716 10.12 23.51 -1.86
CA GLN A 716 10.64 23.61 -0.51
C GLN A 716 9.61 24.28 0.41
N ASP A 717 9.79 24.14 1.71
CA ASP A 717 8.96 24.86 2.68
C ASP A 717 9.35 26.33 2.76
N ALA A 718 8.37 27.22 2.72
CA ALA A 718 8.59 28.67 2.85
C ALA A 718 8.94 29.07 4.30
N HIS A 719 8.59 28.23 5.27
CA HIS A 719 8.80 28.48 6.70
C HIS A 719 9.62 27.35 7.33
N SER A 720 10.13 27.61 8.52
CA SER A 720 10.84 26.62 9.32
C SER A 720 10.58 26.85 10.80
N HIS A 721 10.80 25.81 11.60
CA HIS A 721 10.86 25.99 13.05
C HIS A 721 12.10 26.80 13.44
N GLY A 722 12.05 27.42 14.63
CA GLY A 722 13.13 28.28 15.12
C GLY A 722 14.45 27.57 15.40
N ASP A 723 14.46 26.24 15.54
CA ASP A 723 15.67 25.44 15.72
C ASP A 723 16.43 25.21 14.40
N VAL A 724 15.75 25.27 13.25
CA VAL A 724 16.30 24.85 11.95
C VAL A 724 17.57 25.61 11.57
N ILE A 725 17.67 26.89 11.91
CA ILE A 725 18.84 27.73 11.61
C ILE A 725 20.13 27.27 12.30
N VAL A 726 20.03 26.53 13.42
CA VAL A 726 21.19 26.11 14.22
C VAL A 726 21.89 24.90 13.58
N TRP A 727 21.14 24.02 12.94
CA TRP A 727 21.65 22.72 12.50
C TRP A 727 22.70 22.79 11.39
N PRO A 728 22.53 23.61 10.32
CA PRO A 728 23.59 23.80 9.32
C PRO A 728 24.89 24.36 9.93
N LEU A 729 24.78 25.27 10.90
CA LEU A 729 25.94 25.86 11.59
C LEU A 729 26.66 24.84 12.48
N LYS A 730 25.91 24.02 13.24
CA LYS A 730 26.49 22.91 14.01
C LYS A 730 27.21 21.93 13.09
N ALA A 731 26.53 21.47 12.03
CA ALA A 731 27.09 20.50 11.09
C ALA A 731 28.38 21.02 10.41
N LEU A 732 28.43 22.31 10.06
CA LEU A 732 29.64 22.95 9.58
C LEU A 732 30.76 22.91 10.62
N ASN A 733 30.49 23.28 11.88
CA ASN A 733 31.49 23.24 12.94
C ASN A 733 32.00 21.81 13.19
N ASP A 734 31.11 20.83 13.27
CA ASP A 734 31.47 19.42 13.45
C ASP A 734 32.39 18.94 12.31
N TYR A 735 32.08 19.32 11.06
CA TYR A 735 32.91 19.02 9.90
C TYR A 735 34.30 19.68 9.97
N LEU A 736 34.37 20.97 10.33
CA LEU A 736 35.63 21.69 10.45
C LEU A 736 36.49 21.14 11.59
N GLU A 737 35.88 20.77 12.72
CA GLU A 737 36.59 20.15 13.85
C GLU A 737 37.13 18.77 13.47
N ALA A 738 36.36 17.97 12.72
CA ALA A 738 36.77 16.62 12.31
C ALA A 738 37.86 16.64 11.22
N THR A 739 37.80 17.58 10.27
CA THR A 739 38.64 17.54 9.05
C THR A 739 39.72 18.62 8.99
N ASN A 740 39.58 19.69 9.78
CA ASN A 740 40.40 20.90 9.70
C ASN A 740 40.41 21.57 8.30
N ASP A 741 39.38 21.33 7.47
CA ASP A 741 39.23 21.95 6.14
C ASP A 741 38.69 23.39 6.23
N LEU A 742 39.49 24.30 6.78
CA LEU A 742 39.11 25.71 6.91
C LEU A 742 38.92 26.42 5.56
N ALA A 743 39.49 25.88 4.48
CA ALA A 743 39.31 26.41 3.13
C ALA A 743 37.84 26.28 2.65
N PHE A 744 37.05 25.39 3.25
CA PHE A 744 35.63 25.26 2.96
C PHE A 744 34.85 26.57 3.22
N LEU A 745 35.28 27.39 4.19
CA LEU A 745 34.63 28.67 4.52
C LEU A 745 34.75 29.72 3.40
N ASP A 746 35.71 29.56 2.49
CA ASP A 746 35.94 30.46 1.36
C ASP A 746 35.19 30.00 0.09
N GLU A 747 34.48 28.86 0.12
CA GLU A 747 33.75 28.35 -1.04
C GLU A 747 32.48 29.17 -1.30
N THR A 748 32.26 29.51 -2.56
CA THR A 748 31.01 30.11 -3.03
C THR A 748 29.99 29.02 -3.31
N ALA A 749 28.86 29.08 -2.61
CA ALA A 749 27.70 28.21 -2.84
C ALA A 749 27.10 28.39 -4.24
#